data_AF-A0A0C4DY02-F1
#
_entry.id   AF-A0A0C4DY02-F1
#
_cell.length_a   1.000
_cell.length_b   1.000
_cell.length_c   1.000
_cell.angle_alpha   90.00
_cell.angle_beta   90.00
_cell.angle_gamma   90.00
#
_symmetry.space_group_name_H-M   'P 1'
#
loop_
_entity.id
_entity.type
_entity.pdbx_description
1 polymer ?
#
loop_
_entity_poly.entity_id
_entity_poly.type
_entity_poly.pdbx_seq_one_letter_code
_entity_poly.pdbx_strand_id
1 'polypeptide(L)'
;MGMWTGQLKARPQGRLSWRPTVVQVAVEQLQRNATSRRSSGVTRPLAASRRAGDVFRAFKTCAAAVRGWQRPCRAPFLASPSQAPPRLRHGFRVPGCSGRRPGCGPHQVCCPRFLPGPGPAIATKPAAKTRRHRSWSLHSTAQAGNDMASLSRPGADVSAWHRIAVSKCTLMACLLHKGVFDDSLFYSENLKKVDAAQFRVPWVYRHEFALDAAGGTHYFLETNGISSRADVWLNGRELANKNQHAGSYAGMRLDVSKYVAAHNVLAIRVYPTNYNYDFALGFVDWNPYPADNGTGVWRDVTLRQTGSVALSDFRPVTNLPSPSGSANVTLKATVMNMENRPVTVDVRGRVSINGTGASRHDSQQTIQIGPLQSREIALAVAIDKPQVWWPKLWGAQPLYSARLDVNVNGTLSDAAERRFGIRNVTSQVNSHNDTVFSVNGHPFQVVGGGYSADMFLRWDPARFEAQARYMLDLGHNTVRLEGKQEHPELYEIADRLGLMVMAGWECCDKWEAWSYNVDLAIQPPPVYSDADYAIAASSMRHEALMMQSHPSMLAFLVGSDYWPDDRATQLYVDALRAADWNLPIIASASKRGFPKLLGPSGMKMDGPYDWVPPNYWYDTDSPEDRKGAAFGFGSELGAGVGTPELGSLRKFLSPSDMDDLWRAPNKGLYHMSNEGSQFFTRQIYNEALFKRFGPPAARETSGGLVSPLDDYLIKAQMMDYEATRAQFEGFAARWNATRPATGLIYWMLNNAWPSLHWNLFDYYLRPAGSYFGAKVGARPEHVAYDYVQRAIYIINKSLDRRGQRAVEAQFMSLDGRVLSTSRATGETEPNTSKQLPTTMAAVPSQDGVTLLRLLLSDDANTTLSRNVYWLSRATDSLDWANSTWYHTPVTSFADFTAFNNMQSADVSVSVSPSATNARKVTLENKSTVPAVFVRLNVIDERGADVTPIFWSDNYVTLWPGEKMDLEMSEGPGSRGRAIEISGKNVAVATMRFQ
;
A
#
# COMPACT_ATOMS: atom_id res chain seq x y z
N MET A 1 17.02 -39.32 -1.77
CA MET A 1 17.72 -40.62 -1.74
C MET A 1 17.84 -41.15 -3.17
N GLY A 2 18.65 -42.19 -3.39
CA GLY A 2 19.24 -42.49 -4.70
C GLY A 2 18.38 -43.30 -5.70
N MET A 3 18.94 -43.39 -6.90
CA MET A 3 18.49 -44.09 -8.11
C MET A 3 17.98 -45.52 -7.89
N TRP A 4 17.05 -45.95 -8.75
CA TRP A 4 17.16 -47.22 -9.49
C TRP A 4 16.56 -47.06 -10.90
N THR A 5 17.07 -47.78 -11.89
CA THR A 5 16.67 -47.68 -13.30
C THR A 5 16.15 -49.00 -13.87
N GLY A 6 15.12 -48.96 -14.71
CA GLY A 6 14.64 -50.13 -15.45
C GLY A 6 13.68 -49.78 -16.59
N GLN A 7 13.99 -50.21 -17.82
CA GLN A 7 13.09 -50.13 -18.98
C GLN A 7 12.39 -51.47 -19.21
N LEU A 8 11.15 -51.44 -19.74
CA LEU A 8 10.74 -52.29 -20.89
C LEU A 8 9.38 -51.85 -21.48
N LYS A 9 8.90 -52.56 -22.51
CA LYS A 9 8.02 -52.02 -23.56
C LYS A 9 6.56 -52.55 -23.57
N ALA A 10 5.64 -51.61 -23.80
CA ALA A 10 4.48 -51.66 -24.70
C ALA A 10 3.38 -52.76 -24.61
N ARG A 11 2.16 -52.29 -24.27
CA ARG A 11 0.85 -52.49 -24.96
C ARG A 11 0.26 -53.93 -25.15
N PRO A 12 -1.07 -54.06 -25.41
CA PRO A 12 -2.21 -53.32 -24.88
C PRO A 12 -3.42 -54.22 -24.50
N GLN A 13 -4.38 -53.72 -23.68
CA GLN A 13 -5.84 -53.95 -23.73
C GLN A 13 -6.52 -53.59 -22.38
N GLY A 14 -7.85 -53.51 -22.36
CA GLY A 14 -8.66 -53.61 -21.13
C GLY A 14 -9.32 -52.31 -20.65
N ARG A 15 -10.66 -52.30 -20.65
CA ARG A 15 -11.47 -51.29 -19.93
C ARG A 15 -11.54 -51.65 -18.45
N LEU A 16 -11.70 -50.66 -17.56
CA LEU A 16 -12.81 -50.66 -16.60
C LEU A 16 -13.00 -49.29 -15.93
N SER A 17 -14.26 -48.84 -15.87
CA SER A 17 -14.69 -47.63 -15.18
C SER A 17 -15.15 -47.97 -13.76
N TRP A 18 -14.73 -47.19 -12.75
CA TRP A 18 -15.23 -47.34 -11.39
C TRP A 18 -16.12 -46.17 -10.99
N ARG A 19 -17.39 -46.49 -10.70
CA ARG A 19 -18.27 -45.70 -9.83
C ARG A 19 -18.28 -46.35 -8.44
N PRO A 20 -18.35 -45.59 -7.35
CA PRO A 20 -18.94 -46.06 -6.11
C PRO A 20 -20.45 -45.78 -6.12
N THR A 21 -21.27 -46.82 -5.91
CA THR A 21 -22.72 -46.69 -5.66
C THR A 21 -23.02 -47.16 -4.24
N VAL A 22 -24.02 -46.52 -3.61
CA VAL A 22 -24.57 -46.81 -2.28
C VAL A 22 -24.82 -48.30 -2.00
N VAL A 23 -24.56 -48.72 -0.75
CA VAL A 23 -25.19 -49.89 -0.10
C VAL A 23 -25.78 -49.43 1.25
N GLN A 24 -26.88 -50.04 1.68
CA GLN A 24 -27.75 -49.62 2.81
C GLN A 24 -28.41 -50.88 3.44
N VAL A 25 -29.30 -50.70 4.44
CA VAL A 25 -30.27 -51.69 5.02
C VAL A 25 -29.63 -52.62 6.08
N ALA A 26 -30.21 -52.92 7.26
CA ALA A 26 -31.50 -52.63 7.93
C ALA A 26 -31.26 -52.44 9.48
N VAL A 27 -32.19 -52.18 10.41
CA VAL A 27 -33.56 -52.70 10.67
C VAL A 27 -34.43 -51.68 11.44
N GLU A 28 -35.63 -51.38 10.89
CA GLU A 28 -37.00 -51.24 11.48
C GLU A 28 -37.24 -50.57 12.88
N GLN A 29 -38.36 -49.88 13.19
CA GLN A 29 -39.71 -49.61 12.58
C GLN A 29 -40.27 -48.28 13.23
N LEU A 30 -41.52 -47.75 13.20
CA LEU A 30 -42.89 -48.11 12.73
C LEU A 30 -43.81 -46.83 12.58
N GLN A 31 -44.99 -46.99 11.97
CA GLN A 31 -46.30 -46.28 12.15
C GLN A 31 -46.51 -44.72 12.13
N ARG A 32 -46.79 -44.21 10.91
CA ARG A 32 -48.07 -43.62 10.40
C ARG A 32 -48.78 -42.39 11.05
N ASN A 33 -48.86 -41.32 10.23
CA ASN A 33 -50.03 -40.51 9.79
C ASN A 33 -51.24 -40.17 10.72
N ALA A 34 -51.55 -38.87 10.82
CA ALA A 34 -52.92 -38.31 10.87
C ALA A 34 -52.97 -36.84 10.37
N THR A 35 -54.16 -36.26 10.12
CA THR A 35 -54.33 -35.01 9.34
C THR A 35 -55.20 -33.92 9.99
N SER A 36 -54.77 -32.66 9.82
CA SER A 36 -55.59 -31.45 9.55
C SER A 36 -56.29 -30.62 10.67
N ARG A 37 -56.52 -29.34 10.31
CA ARG A 37 -57.62 -28.39 10.68
C ARG A 37 -57.67 -27.64 12.04
N ARG A 38 -57.44 -26.32 11.90
CA ARG A 38 -58.28 -25.15 12.36
C ARG A 38 -58.41 -24.79 13.86
N SER A 39 -58.69 -23.48 14.07
CA SER A 39 -59.35 -22.80 15.22
C SER A 39 -58.61 -22.84 16.58
N SER A 40 -58.34 -21.76 17.34
CA SER A 40 -58.91 -20.41 17.60
C SER A 40 -59.73 -20.32 18.91
N GLY A 41 -59.36 -19.41 19.82
CA GLY A 41 -59.94 -19.18 21.18
C GLY A 41 -58.85 -19.34 22.25
N VAL A 42 -58.56 -18.47 23.24
CA VAL A 42 -59.38 -17.57 24.12
C VAL A 42 -60.24 -18.39 25.09
N THR A 43 -60.16 -18.34 26.44
CA THR A 43 -59.73 -17.34 27.47
C THR A 43 -58.61 -17.85 28.42
N ARG A 44 -57.84 -17.09 29.24
CA ARG A 44 -58.10 -16.11 30.35
C ARG A 44 -58.91 -16.69 31.54
N PRO A 45 -58.76 -16.23 32.83
CA PRO A 45 -57.99 -15.08 33.39
C PRO A 45 -57.23 -15.39 34.75
N LEU A 46 -56.99 -14.35 35.60
CA LEU A 46 -56.54 -14.34 37.03
C LEU A 46 -55.02 -14.53 37.32
N ALA A 47 -54.39 -13.90 38.33
CA ALA A 47 -54.73 -12.74 39.20
C ALA A 47 -53.48 -12.17 39.96
N ALA A 48 -53.64 -10.99 40.61
CA ALA A 48 -52.88 -10.45 41.78
C ALA A 48 -51.32 -10.33 41.70
N SER A 49 -50.71 -9.13 41.72
CA SER A 49 -50.31 -8.31 42.90
C SER A 49 -49.34 -9.00 43.87
N ARG A 50 -48.25 -8.41 44.37
CA ARG A 50 -48.01 -7.03 44.92
C ARG A 50 -46.63 -6.47 44.46
N ARG A 51 -46.27 -5.17 44.44
CA ARG A 51 -46.33 -4.05 45.44
C ARG A 51 -45.44 -4.30 46.69
N ALA A 52 -44.71 -3.33 47.27
CA ALA A 52 -44.45 -1.90 46.95
C ALA A 52 -43.15 -1.40 47.64
N GLY A 53 -42.83 -0.09 47.57
CA GLY A 53 -41.62 0.54 48.13
C GLY A 53 -40.94 1.49 47.11
N ASP A 54 -41.36 2.75 46.86
CA ASP A 54 -41.64 3.92 47.73
C ASP A 54 -40.35 4.51 48.39
N VAL A 55 -40.09 5.84 48.47
CA VAL A 55 -40.88 7.03 48.09
C VAL A 55 -39.99 8.33 47.98
N PHE A 56 -40.33 9.25 47.06
CA PHE A 56 -40.09 10.73 46.98
C PHE A 56 -38.78 11.41 47.50
N ARG A 57 -38.26 12.38 46.71
CA ARG A 57 -38.46 13.87 46.85
C ARG A 57 -37.56 14.65 45.84
N ALA A 58 -37.70 15.96 45.54
CA ALA A 58 -38.86 16.85 45.30
C ALA A 58 -38.38 18.28 44.86
N PHE A 59 -39.27 19.11 44.29
CA PHE A 59 -39.12 20.55 43.87
C PHE A 59 -38.22 20.82 42.63
N LYS A 60 -38.49 21.74 41.67
CA LYS A 60 -39.10 23.11 41.60
C LYS A 60 -38.17 24.22 42.14
N THR A 61 -38.06 25.47 41.66
CA THR A 61 -38.56 26.28 40.48
C THR A 61 -37.66 27.55 40.39
N CYS A 62 -37.71 28.54 39.47
CA CYS A 62 -38.69 28.98 38.45
C CYS A 62 -37.96 29.68 37.25
N ALA A 63 -38.59 30.62 36.52
CA ALA A 63 -38.00 31.37 35.41
C ALA A 63 -38.41 32.88 35.36
N ALA A 64 -37.51 33.76 34.86
CA ALA A 64 -37.75 35.10 34.27
C ALA A 64 -36.40 35.64 33.68
N ALA A 65 -36.22 36.35 32.56
CA ALA A 65 -37.04 37.11 31.60
C ALA A 65 -37.00 38.66 31.74
N VAL A 66 -36.18 39.33 30.90
CA VAL A 66 -36.24 40.77 30.54
C VAL A 66 -35.89 40.93 29.04
N ARG A 67 -36.29 42.04 28.39
CA ARG A 67 -36.30 42.25 26.91
C ARG A 67 -35.37 43.36 26.43
N GLY A 68 -35.06 43.36 25.13
CA GLY A 68 -34.72 44.55 24.32
C GLY A 68 -33.51 44.38 23.39
N TRP A 69 -33.39 45.04 22.22
CA TRP A 69 -34.38 45.47 21.21
C TRP A 69 -33.60 45.81 19.90
N GLN A 70 -34.27 45.84 18.75
CA GLN A 70 -33.84 46.47 17.47
C GLN A 70 -32.49 46.09 16.77
N ARG A 71 -32.62 45.54 15.55
CA ARG A 71 -31.85 45.97 14.35
C ARG A 71 -32.60 47.17 13.69
N PRO A 72 -32.17 47.81 12.56
CA PRO A 72 -30.95 47.64 11.72
C PRO A 72 -30.24 48.97 11.35
N CYS A 73 -29.16 48.92 10.53
CA CYS A 73 -29.04 49.78 9.32
C CYS A 73 -27.91 49.38 8.35
N ARG A 74 -27.89 50.03 7.17
CA ARG A 74 -27.09 49.72 5.96
C ARG A 74 -25.71 50.40 5.94
N ALA A 75 -24.70 49.68 5.41
CA ALA A 75 -23.75 49.95 4.29
C ALA A 75 -23.60 51.40 3.70
N PRO A 76 -22.73 51.67 2.68
CA PRO A 76 -21.67 50.86 1.99
C PRO A 76 -20.34 51.67 1.73
N PHE A 77 -19.52 51.22 0.75
CA PHE A 77 -18.37 51.90 0.09
C PHE A 77 -17.03 52.06 0.87
N LEU A 78 -15.86 52.38 0.28
CA LEU A 78 -15.12 51.98 -0.96
C LEU A 78 -13.91 52.94 -1.07
N ALA A 79 -12.64 52.48 -1.18
CA ALA A 79 -11.53 53.19 -1.87
C ALA A 79 -10.13 52.56 -1.64
N SER A 80 -9.36 52.47 -2.72
CA SER A 80 -7.90 52.73 -2.80
C SER A 80 -7.72 54.15 -3.40
N PRO A 81 -6.54 54.85 -3.37
CA PRO A 81 -5.19 54.27 -3.55
C PRO A 81 -3.99 55.00 -2.86
N SER A 82 -2.79 54.43 -3.11
CA SER A 82 -1.44 55.04 -3.28
C SER A 82 -1.01 56.35 -2.56
N GLN A 83 0.18 56.33 -1.93
CA GLN A 83 1.42 57.04 -2.37
C GLN A 83 2.54 57.00 -1.30
N ALA A 84 3.75 57.47 -1.67
CA ALA A 84 4.96 57.69 -0.86
C ALA A 84 5.83 58.78 -1.55
N PRO A 85 7.00 59.24 -1.05
CA PRO A 85 7.61 59.22 0.30
C PRO A 85 7.80 60.68 0.84
N PRO A 86 8.74 60.98 1.78
CA PRO A 86 10.07 61.47 1.36
C PRO A 86 11.27 61.10 2.30
N ARG A 87 12.45 61.69 2.05
CA ARG A 87 13.75 61.46 2.74
C ARG A 87 14.35 62.74 3.35
N LEU A 88 15.24 62.61 4.35
CA LEU A 88 16.46 63.43 4.63
C LEU A 88 17.48 62.47 5.32
N ARG A 89 18.78 62.33 4.98
CA ARG A 89 19.95 63.25 4.80
C ARG A 89 20.45 63.83 6.13
N HIS A 90 21.76 63.82 6.49
CA HIS A 90 23.06 63.39 5.88
C HIS A 90 23.88 62.59 6.94
N GLY A 91 25.13 62.10 6.79
CA GLY A 91 26.21 62.10 5.77
C GLY A 91 27.35 61.15 6.25
N PHE A 92 28.61 61.13 5.78
CA PHE A 92 29.26 61.85 4.66
C PHE A 92 30.36 60.96 3.97
N ARG A 93 31.69 61.22 4.10
CA ARG A 93 32.83 60.52 3.43
C ARG A 93 34.12 60.58 4.29
N VAL A 94 35.11 59.67 4.30
CA VAL A 94 35.80 58.79 3.29
C VAL A 94 36.87 59.52 2.47
N PRO A 95 38.17 59.16 2.60
CA PRO A 95 38.88 58.31 1.63
C PRO A 95 39.82 57.25 2.27
N GLY A 96 40.41 56.28 1.57
CA GLY A 96 40.35 55.92 0.14
C GLY A 96 41.17 54.65 -0.18
N CYS A 97 41.20 54.19 -1.44
CA CYS A 97 41.84 52.94 -1.86
C CYS A 97 42.98 53.13 -2.87
N SER A 98 44.14 52.50 -2.66
CA SER A 98 45.13 52.20 -3.71
C SER A 98 46.14 51.13 -3.24
N GLY A 99 46.55 50.21 -4.13
CA GLY A 99 47.59 49.22 -3.84
C GLY A 99 47.39 47.85 -4.53
N ARG A 100 48.46 47.25 -5.06
CA ARG A 100 48.48 45.92 -5.69
C ARG A 100 49.24 44.91 -4.80
N ARG A 101 48.96 43.62 -4.98
CA ARG A 101 49.87 42.49 -4.63
C ARG A 101 51.17 42.59 -5.48
N PRO A 102 52.30 41.90 -5.17
CA PRO A 102 52.44 40.71 -4.31
C PRO A 102 53.67 40.68 -3.36
N GLY A 103 53.94 39.53 -2.74
CA GLY A 103 55.26 39.17 -2.18
C GLY A 103 55.27 38.86 -0.68
N CYS A 104 55.94 37.76 -0.29
CA CYS A 104 56.22 37.43 1.11
C CYS A 104 57.69 37.73 1.46
N GLY A 105 57.94 38.21 2.67
CA GLY A 105 59.28 38.38 3.25
C GLY A 105 59.17 38.46 4.79
N PRO A 106 60.02 37.77 5.56
CA PRO A 106 59.86 37.66 7.03
C PRO A 106 60.69 38.67 7.81
N HIS A 107 60.27 39.00 9.04
CA HIS A 107 60.99 38.66 10.29
C HIS A 107 60.17 39.12 11.52
N GLN A 108 60.55 38.64 12.72
CA GLN A 108 59.78 38.77 13.97
C GLN A 108 60.20 39.99 14.80
N VAL A 109 59.27 40.56 15.57
CA VAL A 109 59.54 41.14 16.90
C VAL A 109 58.44 40.68 17.86
N CYS A 110 58.81 40.35 19.10
CA CYS A 110 57.92 39.77 20.10
C CYS A 110 57.31 40.81 21.05
N CYS A 111 56.11 40.53 21.57
CA CYS A 111 55.61 41.12 22.82
C CYS A 111 55.01 40.01 23.71
N PRO A 112 55.24 40.02 25.03
CA PRO A 112 54.81 38.94 25.92
C PRO A 112 53.33 39.03 26.30
N ARG A 113 52.70 37.86 26.48
CA ARG A 113 51.46 37.72 27.26
C ARG A 113 51.62 36.60 28.28
N PHE A 114 51.15 36.84 29.49
CA PHE A 114 51.17 35.87 30.58
C PHE A 114 50.28 34.66 30.24
N LEU A 115 50.78 33.47 30.57
CA LEU A 115 50.02 32.22 30.51
C LEU A 115 49.37 31.95 31.88
N PRO A 116 48.05 31.73 31.95
CA PRO A 116 47.47 30.85 32.96
C PRO A 116 47.94 29.42 32.65
N GLY A 117 48.26 28.64 33.69
CA GLY A 117 48.68 27.25 33.52
C GLY A 117 47.56 26.37 32.92
N PRO A 118 47.90 25.27 32.22
CA PRO A 118 46.92 24.36 31.66
C PRO A 118 46.19 23.61 32.79
N GLY A 119 44.93 23.99 33.04
CA GLY A 119 43.99 23.10 33.70
C GLY A 119 43.83 21.81 32.88
N PRO A 120 43.52 20.65 33.51
CA PRO A 120 43.43 19.38 32.81
C PRO A 120 42.40 19.47 31.68
N ALA A 121 42.85 19.21 30.45
CA ALA A 121 42.01 19.30 29.27
C ALA A 121 40.85 18.30 29.38
N ILE A 122 39.64 18.82 29.59
CA ILE A 122 38.42 17.99 29.58
C ILE A 122 38.26 17.47 28.16
N ALA A 123 38.57 16.20 27.95
CA ALA A 123 38.38 15.53 26.68
C ALA A 123 36.89 15.58 26.32
N THR A 124 36.54 16.43 25.35
CA THR A 124 35.16 16.59 24.88
C THR A 124 34.70 15.28 24.28
N LYS A 125 33.79 14.57 24.97
CA LYS A 125 33.26 13.29 24.50
C LYS A 125 32.68 13.44 23.09
N PRO A 126 32.94 12.50 22.16
CA PRO A 126 32.34 12.51 20.83
C PRO A 126 30.81 12.60 20.89
N ALA A 127 30.24 13.51 20.09
CA ALA A 127 28.80 13.54 19.83
C ALA A 127 28.30 12.20 19.24
N ALA A 128 27.02 11.91 19.47
CA ALA A 128 26.36 10.70 19.01
C ALA A 128 26.48 10.49 17.49
N LYS A 129 26.76 9.24 17.08
CA LYS A 129 26.99 8.86 15.67
C LYS A 129 26.44 7.48 15.39
N THR A 130 25.59 7.33 14.38
CA THR A 130 25.16 6.02 13.86
C THR A 130 25.88 5.74 12.55
N ARG A 131 26.58 4.60 12.46
CA ARG A 131 27.24 4.11 11.24
C ARG A 131 26.45 2.90 10.71
N ARG A 132 25.80 3.02 9.55
CA ARG A 132 25.20 1.89 8.80
C ARG A 132 26.33 1.06 8.17
N HIS A 133 26.26 -0.27 8.23
CA HIS A 133 27.17 -1.14 7.47
C HIS A 133 26.95 -0.97 5.96
N ARG A 134 27.92 -1.33 5.11
CA ARG A 134 27.93 -0.94 3.67
C ARG A 134 28.30 -2.05 2.69
N SER A 135 28.72 -3.21 3.18
CA SER A 135 29.20 -4.31 2.34
C SER A 135 29.27 -5.61 3.12
N TRP A 136 29.23 -6.74 2.43
CA TRP A 136 29.34 -8.07 3.02
C TRP A 136 30.29 -8.95 2.21
N SER A 137 31.11 -9.76 2.89
CA SER A 137 31.56 -11.04 2.36
C SER A 137 30.47 -12.07 2.65
N LEU A 138 29.94 -12.72 1.61
CA LEU A 138 28.86 -13.70 1.72
C LEU A 138 29.32 -15.09 1.24
N HIS A 139 28.98 -16.14 2.02
CA HIS A 139 29.28 -17.53 1.65
C HIS A 139 28.41 -18.54 2.42
N SER A 140 28.22 -19.74 1.87
CA SER A 140 27.53 -20.86 2.55
C SER A 140 28.41 -21.49 3.64
N THR A 141 27.84 -21.89 4.78
CA THR A 141 28.60 -22.64 5.82
C THR A 141 29.05 -24.03 5.37
N ALA A 142 28.46 -24.57 4.30
CA ALA A 142 28.92 -25.80 3.67
C ALA A 142 30.36 -25.68 3.09
N GLN A 143 30.82 -24.45 2.83
CA GLN A 143 32.16 -24.17 2.29
C GLN A 143 32.98 -23.23 3.20
N ALA A 144 32.33 -22.32 3.93
CA ALA A 144 32.96 -21.45 4.93
C ALA A 144 33.28 -22.16 6.26
N GLY A 145 32.72 -23.35 6.48
CA GLY A 145 32.75 -24.02 7.78
C GLY A 145 31.76 -23.41 8.78
N ASN A 146 31.86 -23.88 10.04
CA ASN A 146 30.92 -23.52 11.11
C ASN A 146 31.56 -22.84 12.33
N ASP A 147 32.88 -22.59 12.31
CA ASP A 147 33.58 -21.86 13.38
C ASP A 147 33.34 -20.34 13.27
N MET A 148 32.19 -19.92 13.79
CA MET A 148 31.81 -18.51 13.86
C MET A 148 32.74 -17.70 14.79
N ALA A 149 33.46 -18.34 15.73
CA ALA A 149 34.41 -17.66 16.62
C ALA A 149 35.70 -17.26 15.89
N SER A 150 36.17 -18.08 14.95
CA SER A 150 37.29 -17.70 14.05
C SER A 150 36.82 -16.81 12.91
N LEU A 151 35.67 -17.09 12.28
CA LEU A 151 35.14 -16.27 11.18
C LEU A 151 34.80 -14.83 11.59
N SER A 152 34.39 -14.60 12.84
CA SER A 152 34.15 -13.25 13.38
C SER A 152 35.40 -12.54 13.93
N ARG A 153 36.62 -12.96 13.54
CA ARG A 153 37.88 -12.27 13.88
C ARG A 153 38.56 -11.66 12.65
N PRO A 154 39.40 -10.61 12.81
CA PRO A 154 40.28 -10.13 11.75
C PRO A 154 41.22 -11.25 11.25
N GLY A 155 41.59 -11.20 9.96
CA GLY A 155 42.58 -12.11 9.38
C GLY A 155 42.05 -13.48 8.92
N ALA A 156 40.75 -13.78 9.07
CA ALA A 156 40.14 -14.94 8.43
C ALA A 156 40.14 -14.79 6.89
N ASP A 157 40.62 -15.80 6.16
CA ASP A 157 40.63 -15.75 4.70
C ASP A 157 39.21 -15.82 4.13
N VAL A 158 38.83 -14.75 3.45
CA VAL A 158 37.57 -14.60 2.71
C VAL A 158 37.82 -14.06 1.29
N SER A 159 38.96 -14.46 0.70
CA SER A 159 39.35 -14.16 -0.68
C SER A 159 38.38 -14.75 -1.71
N ALA A 160 37.97 -16.01 -1.51
CA ALA A 160 37.02 -16.73 -2.36
C ALA A 160 35.55 -16.30 -2.17
N TRP A 161 35.21 -15.58 -1.09
CA TRP A 161 33.83 -15.26 -0.73
C TRP A 161 33.25 -14.18 -1.64
N HIS A 162 31.93 -14.21 -1.86
CA HIS A 162 31.26 -13.20 -2.66
C HIS A 162 31.29 -11.84 -1.94
N ARG A 163 32.07 -10.89 -2.48
CA ARG A 163 32.07 -9.49 -2.00
C ARG A 163 30.88 -8.74 -2.59
N ILE A 164 29.98 -8.30 -1.72
CA ILE A 164 28.73 -7.61 -2.02
C ILE A 164 28.84 -6.15 -1.53
N ALA A 165 28.44 -5.19 -2.35
CA ALA A 165 28.59 -3.74 -2.06
C ALA A 165 27.27 -3.04 -1.64
N VAL A 166 26.36 -3.76 -0.97
CA VAL A 166 25.14 -3.21 -0.38
C VAL A 166 25.09 -3.46 1.13
N SER A 167 24.30 -2.66 1.86
CA SER A 167 24.15 -2.76 3.32
C SER A 167 23.23 -3.89 3.77
N LYS A 168 22.25 -4.26 2.93
CA LYS A 168 21.19 -5.23 3.19
C LYS A 168 20.83 -5.98 1.90
N CYS A 169 20.59 -7.29 2.00
CA CYS A 169 20.05 -8.14 0.94
C CYS A 169 19.69 -9.54 1.48
N THR A 170 18.68 -10.17 0.88
CA THR A 170 18.45 -11.63 0.94
C THR A 170 19.57 -12.38 0.22
N LEU A 171 19.71 -13.69 0.41
CA LEU A 171 20.73 -14.48 -0.27
C LEU A 171 20.61 -14.36 -1.79
N MET A 172 19.39 -14.45 -2.32
CA MET A 172 19.14 -14.28 -3.75
C MET A 172 19.44 -12.84 -4.20
N ALA A 173 19.00 -11.80 -3.48
CA ALA A 173 19.32 -10.42 -3.84
C ALA A 173 20.82 -10.12 -3.77
N CYS A 174 21.56 -10.72 -2.83
CA CYS A 174 23.02 -10.59 -2.76
C CYS A 174 23.70 -11.28 -3.96
N LEU A 175 23.24 -12.46 -4.37
CA LEU A 175 23.78 -13.21 -5.52
C LEU A 175 23.43 -12.53 -6.87
N LEU A 176 22.25 -11.92 -6.98
CA LEU A 176 21.88 -11.01 -8.07
C LEU A 176 22.82 -9.79 -8.12
N HIS A 177 23.01 -9.10 -7.00
CA HIS A 177 23.98 -7.99 -6.91
C HIS A 177 25.43 -8.40 -7.21
N LYS A 178 25.77 -9.68 -7.09
CA LYS A 178 27.09 -10.21 -7.42
C LYS A 178 27.25 -10.58 -8.90
N GLY A 179 26.15 -10.74 -9.64
CA GLY A 179 26.15 -11.30 -11.00
C GLY A 179 26.35 -12.83 -11.04
N VAL A 180 25.94 -13.54 -9.98
CA VAL A 180 25.82 -15.02 -10.00
C VAL A 180 24.51 -15.44 -10.66
N PHE A 181 23.47 -14.62 -10.50
CA PHE A 181 22.22 -14.65 -11.24
C PHE A 181 21.92 -13.24 -11.78
N ASP A 182 20.93 -13.12 -12.66
CA ASP A 182 20.36 -11.85 -13.10
C ASP A 182 18.82 -11.96 -13.25
N ASP A 183 18.15 -10.89 -13.68
CA ASP A 183 16.69 -10.87 -13.84
C ASP A 183 16.15 -11.82 -14.94
N SER A 184 17.00 -12.54 -15.70
CA SER A 184 16.54 -13.62 -16.58
C SER A 184 15.94 -14.80 -15.80
N LEU A 185 16.12 -14.87 -14.49
CA LEU A 185 15.34 -15.76 -13.61
C LEU A 185 13.82 -15.56 -13.75
N PHE A 186 13.37 -14.35 -14.09
CA PHE A 186 11.95 -14.04 -14.32
C PHE A 186 11.46 -14.39 -15.74
N TYR A 187 12.31 -14.88 -16.64
CA TYR A 187 11.88 -15.27 -17.99
C TYR A 187 11.41 -16.73 -18.01
N SER A 188 10.10 -16.92 -18.23
CA SER A 188 9.44 -18.23 -18.28
C SER A 188 9.78 -19.04 -17.01
N GLU A 189 9.88 -20.37 -17.12
CA GLU A 189 10.21 -21.23 -15.98
C GLU A 189 11.70 -21.21 -15.56
N ASN A 190 12.44 -20.11 -15.79
CA ASN A 190 13.86 -20.03 -15.41
C ASN A 190 14.10 -20.13 -13.90
N LEU A 191 13.24 -19.52 -13.06
CA LEU A 191 13.34 -19.63 -11.61
C LEU A 191 13.26 -21.08 -11.10
N LYS A 192 12.49 -21.97 -11.76
CA LYS A 192 12.44 -23.41 -11.42
C LYS A 192 13.78 -24.13 -11.58
N LYS A 193 14.75 -23.55 -12.31
CA LYS A 193 16.05 -24.14 -12.64
C LYS A 193 17.15 -23.79 -11.63
N VAL A 194 16.86 -22.90 -10.66
CA VAL A 194 17.79 -22.56 -9.58
C VAL A 194 17.92 -23.76 -8.64
N ASP A 195 19.15 -24.20 -8.36
CA ASP A 195 19.39 -25.21 -7.32
C ASP A 195 19.09 -24.64 -5.93
N ALA A 196 17.87 -24.88 -5.44
CA ALA A 196 17.44 -24.48 -4.12
C ALA A 196 18.16 -25.23 -2.98
N ALA A 197 18.94 -26.29 -3.25
CA ALA A 197 19.68 -26.99 -2.19
C ALA A 197 20.74 -26.09 -1.53
N GLN A 198 21.34 -25.16 -2.28
CA GLN A 198 22.33 -24.21 -1.75
C GLN A 198 21.76 -23.31 -0.65
N PHE A 199 20.44 -23.05 -0.64
CA PHE A 199 19.76 -22.22 0.34
C PHE A 199 19.17 -23.03 1.52
N ARG A 200 19.30 -24.36 1.52
CA ARG A 200 18.83 -25.24 2.61
C ARG A 200 19.86 -25.46 3.73
N VAL A 201 20.94 -24.68 3.72
CA VAL A 201 21.99 -24.64 4.73
C VAL A 201 22.22 -23.20 5.20
N PRO A 202 22.80 -22.95 6.38
CA PRO A 202 23.12 -21.60 6.83
C PRO A 202 24.14 -20.88 5.94
N TRP A 203 24.11 -19.55 5.95
CA TRP A 203 25.06 -18.68 5.24
C TRP A 203 25.63 -17.61 6.16
N VAL A 204 26.86 -17.18 5.89
CA VAL A 204 27.60 -16.20 6.71
C VAL A 204 27.74 -14.88 5.96
N TYR A 205 27.19 -13.82 6.54
CA TYR A 205 27.40 -12.43 6.17
C TYR A 205 28.50 -11.85 7.07
N ARG A 206 29.69 -11.55 6.52
CA ARG A 206 30.86 -11.06 7.28
C ARG A 206 31.28 -9.66 6.82
N HIS A 207 31.52 -8.75 7.76
CA HIS A 207 31.91 -7.36 7.48
C HIS A 207 33.03 -6.90 8.43
N GLU A 208 34.15 -6.45 7.87
CA GLU A 208 35.24 -5.83 8.64
C GLU A 208 35.12 -4.31 8.66
N PHE A 209 35.38 -3.67 9.80
CA PHE A 209 35.38 -2.22 9.94
C PHE A 209 36.38 -1.71 10.98
N ALA A 210 37.01 -0.57 10.68
CA ALA A 210 37.82 0.17 11.64
C ALA A 210 36.93 1.06 12.53
N LEU A 211 37.33 1.22 13.79
CA LEU A 211 36.64 2.07 14.76
C LEU A 211 37.63 2.86 15.61
N ASP A 212 37.47 4.18 15.59
CA ASP A 212 38.19 5.13 16.44
C ASP A 212 37.61 5.07 17.87
N ALA A 213 37.94 4.01 18.60
CA ALA A 213 37.40 3.73 19.92
C ALA A 213 37.89 4.78 20.95
N ALA A 214 36.96 5.61 21.45
CA ALA A 214 37.27 6.69 22.38
C ALA A 214 36.97 6.31 23.84
N GLY A 215 37.82 6.77 24.76
CA GLY A 215 37.61 6.59 26.20
C GLY A 215 36.31 7.25 26.67
N GLY A 216 35.45 6.48 27.34
CA GLY A 216 34.19 6.97 27.89
C GLY A 216 33.04 7.15 26.89
N THR A 217 33.12 6.56 25.70
CA THR A 217 31.96 6.35 24.81
C THR A 217 31.48 4.91 24.83
N HIS A 218 30.18 4.72 24.68
CA HIS A 218 29.50 3.43 24.67
C HIS A 218 28.98 3.14 23.25
N TYR A 219 28.87 1.87 22.89
CA TYR A 219 28.57 1.40 21.53
C TYR A 219 27.48 0.33 21.54
N PHE A 220 26.49 0.49 20.66
CA PHE A 220 25.39 -0.44 20.47
C PHE A 220 25.35 -0.96 19.03
N LEU A 221 25.23 -2.28 18.87
CA LEU A 221 24.87 -2.90 17.59
C LEU A 221 23.33 -2.97 17.52
N GLU A 222 22.73 -2.24 16.58
CA GLU A 222 21.29 -2.16 16.36
C GLU A 222 20.95 -2.92 15.06
N THR A 223 20.23 -4.03 15.19
CA THR A 223 19.64 -4.81 14.07
C THR A 223 18.14 -4.51 13.99
N ASN A 224 17.57 -4.47 12.79
CA ASN A 224 16.18 -4.05 12.57
C ASN A 224 15.29 -5.18 11.99
N GLY A 225 15.68 -6.44 12.22
CA GLY A 225 15.07 -7.63 11.60
C GLY A 225 16.03 -8.36 10.65
N ILE A 226 16.03 -9.69 10.70
CA ILE A 226 16.85 -10.59 9.86
C ILE A 226 15.98 -11.81 9.52
N SER A 227 15.95 -12.22 8.26
CA SER A 227 15.05 -13.27 7.77
C SER A 227 15.71 -14.66 7.79
N SER A 228 15.16 -15.68 8.45
CA SER A 228 14.11 -15.64 9.50
C SER A 228 14.68 -15.53 10.92
N ARG A 229 15.98 -15.82 11.09
CA ARG A 229 16.74 -15.83 12.35
C ARG A 229 18.24 -15.93 12.08
N ALA A 230 19.07 -15.51 13.03
CA ALA A 230 20.53 -15.58 12.88
C ALA A 230 21.31 -15.68 14.19
N ASP A 231 22.54 -16.20 14.12
CA ASP A 231 23.54 -15.95 15.16
C ASP A 231 24.33 -14.68 14.80
N VAL A 232 24.52 -13.78 15.75
CA VAL A 232 25.19 -12.48 15.58
C VAL A 232 26.48 -12.48 16.41
N TRP A 233 27.62 -12.36 15.72
CA TRP A 233 28.96 -12.50 16.31
C TRP A 233 29.82 -11.26 16.04
N LEU A 234 30.60 -10.83 17.04
CA LEU A 234 31.55 -9.73 16.94
C LEU A 234 32.88 -10.12 17.58
N ASN A 235 33.98 -9.95 16.86
CA ASN A 235 35.36 -10.12 17.36
C ASN A 235 35.62 -11.49 18.03
N GLY A 236 34.98 -12.55 17.53
CA GLY A 236 35.09 -13.92 18.07
C GLY A 236 34.18 -14.23 19.24
N ARG A 237 33.15 -13.42 19.49
CA ARG A 237 32.16 -13.60 20.56
C ARG A 237 30.73 -13.55 20.02
N GLU A 238 29.91 -14.52 20.43
CA GLU A 238 28.46 -14.50 20.19
C GLU A 238 27.80 -13.39 21.03
N LEU A 239 26.96 -12.58 20.39
CA LEU A 239 26.16 -11.52 21.01
C LEU A 239 24.69 -11.93 21.18
N ALA A 240 24.19 -12.70 20.22
CA ALA A 240 22.88 -13.37 20.24
C ALA A 240 22.95 -14.60 19.32
N ASN A 241 22.24 -15.67 19.66
CA ASN A 241 22.05 -16.84 18.78
C ASN A 241 20.67 -16.81 18.09
N LYS A 242 20.46 -17.72 17.14
CA LYS A 242 19.24 -17.89 16.32
C LYS A 242 17.94 -18.17 17.07
N ASN A 243 17.97 -18.34 18.39
CA ASN A 243 16.78 -18.47 19.24
C ASN A 243 16.47 -17.16 20.00
N GLN A 244 17.42 -16.21 19.99
CA GLN A 244 17.32 -14.88 20.60
C GLN A 244 17.14 -13.80 19.53
N HIS A 245 17.81 -13.95 18.38
CA HIS A 245 17.56 -13.18 17.16
C HIS A 245 16.77 -14.05 16.18
N ALA A 246 15.45 -13.93 16.25
CA ALA A 246 14.49 -14.64 15.40
C ALA A 246 13.24 -13.77 15.18
N GLY A 247 12.65 -13.90 14.00
CA GLY A 247 11.57 -13.05 13.49
C GLY A 247 12.12 -11.98 12.53
N SER A 248 11.61 -11.95 11.30
CA SER A 248 12.06 -11.01 10.27
C SER A 248 11.79 -9.54 10.61
N TYR A 249 10.85 -9.27 11.53
CA TYR A 249 10.56 -7.95 12.09
C TYR A 249 11.14 -7.74 13.50
N ALA A 250 11.82 -8.72 14.10
CA ALA A 250 12.41 -8.58 15.42
C ALA A 250 13.73 -7.79 15.37
N GLY A 251 13.68 -6.53 15.82
CA GLY A 251 14.86 -5.72 16.05
C GLY A 251 15.54 -6.04 17.39
N MET A 252 16.88 -5.96 17.44
CA MET A 252 17.66 -6.07 18.68
C MET A 252 18.65 -4.93 18.81
N ARG A 253 18.83 -4.42 20.04
CA ARG A 253 19.89 -3.48 20.43
C ARG A 253 20.82 -4.13 21.45
N LEU A 254 22.07 -4.34 21.06
CA LEU A 254 23.06 -5.09 21.82
C LEU A 254 24.19 -4.16 22.26
N ASP A 255 24.48 -4.06 23.57
CA ASP A 255 25.66 -3.33 24.07
C ASP A 255 26.93 -4.10 23.69
N VAL A 256 27.77 -3.46 22.87
CA VAL A 256 29.05 -3.99 22.38
C VAL A 256 30.25 -3.19 22.87
N SER A 257 30.05 -2.25 23.81
CA SER A 257 31.09 -1.35 24.33
C SER A 257 32.32 -2.07 24.89
N LYS A 258 32.14 -3.30 25.38
CA LYS A 258 33.19 -4.15 25.95
C LYS A 258 33.87 -5.09 24.92
N TYR A 259 33.40 -5.09 23.68
CA TYR A 259 33.82 -6.05 22.64
C TYR A 259 34.39 -5.38 21.39
N VAL A 260 34.12 -4.08 21.19
CA VAL A 260 34.73 -3.30 20.10
C VAL A 260 36.23 -3.06 20.32
N ALA A 261 36.98 -3.02 19.22
CA ALA A 261 38.41 -2.77 19.16
C ALA A 261 38.73 -1.77 18.02
N ALA A 262 40.01 -1.51 17.75
CA ALA A 262 40.42 -0.66 16.62
C ALA A 262 40.04 -1.25 15.26
N HIS A 263 40.17 -2.58 15.10
CA HIS A 263 39.70 -3.35 13.95
C HIS A 263 38.64 -4.34 14.44
N ASN A 264 37.50 -4.39 13.75
CA ASN A 264 36.34 -5.18 14.15
C ASN A 264 35.86 -6.05 13.00
N VAL A 265 35.30 -7.20 13.33
CA VAL A 265 34.61 -8.09 12.38
C VAL A 265 33.26 -8.50 12.95
N LEU A 266 32.21 -8.05 12.29
CA LEU A 266 30.85 -8.55 12.46
C LEU A 266 30.67 -9.77 11.55
N ALA A 267 30.16 -10.87 12.09
CA ALA A 267 29.68 -12.00 11.30
C ALA A 267 28.27 -12.38 11.74
N ILE A 268 27.37 -12.60 10.77
CA ILE A 268 25.99 -13.00 11.00
C ILE A 268 25.76 -14.31 10.26
N ARG A 269 25.42 -15.38 10.99
CA ARG A 269 25.03 -16.68 10.40
C ARG A 269 23.51 -16.74 10.28
N VAL A 270 22.98 -16.50 9.09
CA VAL A 270 21.53 -16.62 8.82
C VAL A 270 21.15 -18.07 8.60
N TYR A 271 19.93 -18.43 9.00
CA TYR A 271 19.38 -19.78 8.81
C TYR A 271 18.26 -19.79 7.75
N PRO A 272 18.09 -20.90 7.01
CA PRO A 272 17.03 -21.04 6.01
C PRO A 272 15.64 -20.75 6.59
N THR A 273 14.90 -19.88 5.90
CA THR A 273 13.52 -19.49 6.23
C THR A 273 12.51 -20.58 5.84
N ASN A 274 11.53 -20.85 6.71
CA ASN A 274 10.31 -21.57 6.36
C ASN A 274 9.08 -20.85 6.92
N TYR A 275 8.27 -20.27 6.04
CA TYR A 275 7.08 -19.47 6.36
C TYR A 275 6.10 -20.17 7.33
N ASN A 276 6.00 -21.51 7.30
CA ASN A 276 5.10 -22.24 8.19
C ASN A 276 5.60 -22.34 9.65
N TYR A 277 6.89 -22.14 9.89
CA TYR A 277 7.51 -22.38 11.21
C TYR A 277 8.25 -21.17 11.79
N ASP A 278 8.64 -20.21 10.95
CA ASP A 278 9.34 -19.00 11.35
C ASP A 278 8.52 -17.75 11.00
N PHE A 279 8.54 -16.75 11.87
CA PHE A 279 7.94 -15.43 11.63
C PHE A 279 8.69 -14.69 10.52
N ALA A 280 8.21 -14.79 9.29
CA ALA A 280 8.95 -14.44 8.07
C ALA A 280 8.27 -13.30 7.28
N LEU A 281 8.59 -13.19 5.98
CA LEU A 281 7.82 -12.44 4.97
C LEU A 281 7.45 -13.42 3.87
N GLY A 282 6.25 -13.99 3.94
CA GLY A 282 5.69 -14.89 2.93
C GLY A 282 5.18 -14.15 1.69
N PHE A 283 4.83 -14.91 0.66
CA PHE A 283 4.12 -14.41 -0.53
C PHE A 283 2.79 -15.15 -0.78
N VAL A 284 2.33 -15.94 0.19
CA VAL A 284 1.08 -16.72 0.18
C VAL A 284 0.89 -17.46 -1.15
N ASP A 285 0.03 -16.95 -2.04
CA ASP A 285 -0.24 -17.45 -3.37
C ASP A 285 -0.08 -16.37 -4.47
N TRP A 286 0.46 -15.20 -4.12
CA TRP A 286 0.63 -14.05 -5.01
C TRP A 286 1.68 -14.28 -6.12
N ASN A 287 2.58 -15.25 -5.88
CA ASN A 287 3.63 -15.68 -6.79
C ASN A 287 4.21 -17.04 -6.35
N PRO A 288 4.89 -17.78 -7.25
CA PRO A 288 5.80 -18.87 -6.89
C PRO A 288 6.85 -18.40 -5.87
N TYR A 289 7.25 -19.27 -4.95
CA TYR A 289 8.21 -18.90 -3.90
C TYR A 289 9.63 -18.60 -4.45
N PRO A 290 10.35 -17.60 -3.90
CA PRO A 290 11.76 -17.39 -4.19
C PRO A 290 12.62 -18.56 -3.70
N ALA A 291 13.65 -18.93 -4.47
CA ALA A 291 14.45 -20.13 -4.20
C ALA A 291 15.18 -20.15 -2.84
N ASP A 292 15.38 -18.98 -2.21
CA ASP A 292 15.98 -18.81 -0.89
C ASP A 292 14.97 -18.53 0.24
N ASN A 293 13.66 -18.57 -0.03
CA ASN A 293 12.58 -18.13 0.87
C ASN A 293 12.81 -16.74 1.50
N GLY A 294 13.51 -15.83 0.80
CA GLY A 294 13.85 -14.50 1.32
C GLY A 294 14.78 -14.52 2.53
N THR A 295 15.55 -15.60 2.74
CA THR A 295 16.54 -15.73 3.82
C THR A 295 17.60 -14.63 3.69
N GLY A 296 17.97 -13.94 4.77
CA GLY A 296 19.12 -13.02 4.79
C GLY A 296 18.99 -11.77 5.66
N VAL A 297 20.03 -10.93 5.60
CA VAL A 297 20.09 -9.62 6.29
C VAL A 297 19.33 -8.59 5.46
N TRP A 298 17.99 -8.71 5.46
CA TRP A 298 17.10 -7.95 4.58
C TRP A 298 16.91 -6.49 5.00
N ARG A 299 17.02 -6.17 6.30
CA ARG A 299 17.03 -4.80 6.85
C ARG A 299 18.43 -4.38 7.31
N ASP A 300 18.66 -3.07 7.37
CA ASP A 300 19.97 -2.51 7.70
C ASP A 300 20.41 -2.84 9.14
N VAL A 301 21.68 -3.21 9.30
CA VAL A 301 22.35 -3.29 10.62
C VAL A 301 23.23 -2.04 10.81
N THR A 302 23.25 -1.50 12.02
CA THR A 302 24.01 -0.27 12.33
C THR A 302 24.77 -0.35 13.65
N LEU A 303 25.89 0.36 13.73
CA LEU A 303 26.65 0.59 14.96
C LEU A 303 26.41 2.03 15.43
N ARG A 304 25.83 2.18 16.62
CA ARG A 304 25.52 3.47 17.24
C ARG A 304 26.49 3.77 18.39
N GLN A 305 27.16 4.91 18.31
CA GLN A 305 28.04 5.47 19.34
C GLN A 305 27.29 6.53 20.16
N THR A 306 27.45 6.49 21.49
CA THR A 306 26.84 7.43 22.44
C THR A 306 27.77 7.72 23.63
N GLY A 307 27.45 8.74 24.43
CA GLY A 307 28.15 9.11 25.65
C GLY A 307 27.68 8.33 26.88
N SER A 308 27.87 8.93 28.07
CA SER A 308 27.56 8.35 29.38
C SER A 308 26.06 8.10 29.66
N VAL A 309 25.18 8.67 28.85
CA VAL A 309 23.73 8.45 28.88
C VAL A 309 23.27 8.14 27.45
N ALA A 310 22.58 7.03 27.28
CA ALA A 310 22.05 6.54 26.03
C ALA A 310 20.55 6.84 25.89
N LEU A 311 20.06 6.99 24.65
CA LEU A 311 18.66 7.29 24.32
C LEU A 311 18.04 6.15 23.50
N SER A 312 16.84 5.70 23.87
CA SER A 312 15.99 4.80 23.06
C SER A 312 14.53 5.29 23.00
N ASP A 313 13.73 4.62 22.17
CA ASP A 313 12.26 4.71 22.15
C ASP A 313 11.72 6.16 22.03
N PHE A 314 12.41 7.00 21.27
CA PHE A 314 12.07 8.41 21.05
C PHE A 314 10.91 8.56 20.07
N ARG A 315 9.83 9.16 20.57
CA ARG A 315 8.52 9.21 19.92
C ARG A 315 7.83 10.55 20.19
N PRO A 316 7.49 11.35 19.16
CA PRO A 316 6.64 12.52 19.28
C PRO A 316 5.16 12.07 19.34
N VAL A 317 4.52 12.24 20.49
CA VAL A 317 3.10 11.91 20.68
C VAL A 317 2.26 13.16 20.44
N THR A 318 1.31 13.09 19.50
CA THR A 318 0.46 14.23 19.12
C THR A 318 -0.97 14.08 19.68
N ASN A 319 -1.51 15.18 20.19
CA ASN A 319 -2.93 15.31 20.53
C ASN A 319 -3.51 16.54 19.81
N LEU A 320 -4.48 16.30 18.92
CA LEU A 320 -5.22 17.31 18.16
C LEU A 320 -6.74 17.16 18.45
N PRO A 321 -7.30 17.94 19.40
CA PRO A 321 -8.73 17.88 19.73
C PRO A 321 -9.65 18.44 18.63
N SER A 322 -9.15 19.39 17.83
CA SER A 322 -9.85 19.98 16.68
C SER A 322 -8.83 20.51 15.67
N PRO A 323 -9.04 20.36 14.34
CA PRO A 323 -8.14 20.91 13.32
C PRO A 323 -8.00 22.45 13.35
N SER A 324 -8.92 23.17 14.01
CA SER A 324 -8.90 24.63 14.15
C SER A 324 -8.36 25.15 15.50
N GLY A 325 -7.98 24.24 16.41
CA GLY A 325 -7.56 24.57 17.78
C GLY A 325 -6.05 24.74 17.94
N SER A 326 -5.55 24.42 19.14
CA SER A 326 -4.14 24.15 19.42
C SER A 326 -3.89 22.64 19.46
N ALA A 327 -2.64 22.24 19.24
CA ALA A 327 -2.18 20.86 19.44
C ALA A 327 -1.14 20.80 20.56
N ASN A 328 -1.17 19.70 21.31
CA ASN A 328 -0.12 19.36 22.26
C ASN A 328 0.76 18.27 21.64
N VAL A 329 2.07 18.49 21.63
CA VAL A 329 3.09 17.52 21.23
C VAL A 329 3.90 17.16 22.46
N THR A 330 3.94 15.89 22.83
CA THR A 330 4.76 15.39 23.92
C THR A 330 5.92 14.59 23.35
N LEU A 331 7.13 15.11 23.51
CA LEU A 331 8.36 14.40 23.14
C LEU A 331 8.71 13.41 24.23
N LYS A 332 8.49 12.11 23.98
CA LYS A 332 8.84 11.03 24.90
C LYS A 332 10.10 10.29 24.44
N ALA A 333 10.91 9.82 25.39
CA ALA A 333 12.00 8.87 25.14
C ALA A 333 12.38 8.13 26.43
N THR A 334 13.10 7.02 26.30
CA THR A 334 13.80 6.39 27.42
C THR A 334 15.25 6.85 27.42
N VAL A 335 15.75 7.32 28.57
CA VAL A 335 17.17 7.64 28.79
C VAL A 335 17.77 6.70 29.83
N MET A 336 18.91 6.10 29.49
CA MET A 336 19.63 5.12 30.30
C MET A 336 21.01 5.65 30.68
N ASN A 337 21.32 5.68 31.97
CA ASN A 337 22.68 5.94 32.44
C ASN A 337 23.56 4.71 32.19
N MET A 338 24.69 4.89 31.51
CA MET A 338 25.65 3.83 31.19
C MET A 338 26.82 3.76 32.20
N GLU A 339 26.81 4.62 33.22
CA GLU A 339 27.89 4.76 34.19
C GLU A 339 27.53 4.13 35.54
N ASN A 340 28.52 3.58 36.26
CA ASN A 340 28.38 3.02 37.61
C ASN A 340 28.25 4.07 38.73
N ARG A 341 27.79 5.29 38.40
CA ARG A 341 27.57 6.40 39.33
C ARG A 341 26.34 7.22 38.91
N PRO A 342 25.67 7.94 39.82
CA PRO A 342 24.62 8.89 39.43
C PRO A 342 25.13 9.93 38.43
N VAL A 343 24.26 10.34 37.51
CA VAL A 343 24.52 11.39 36.52
C VAL A 343 23.40 12.43 36.55
N THR A 344 23.76 13.69 36.35
CA THR A 344 22.80 14.78 36.09
C THR A 344 22.73 15.00 34.57
N VAL A 345 21.53 15.08 34.04
CA VAL A 345 21.24 15.00 32.60
C VAL A 345 20.37 16.17 32.18
N ASP A 346 20.89 17.00 31.26
CA ASP A 346 20.17 18.13 30.66
C ASP A 346 19.55 17.70 29.34
N VAL A 347 18.25 17.48 29.37
CA VAL A 347 17.45 17.03 28.23
C VAL A 347 16.80 18.25 27.57
N ARG A 348 17.05 18.43 26.27
CA ARG A 348 16.48 19.52 25.46
C ARG A 348 15.69 18.95 24.28
N GLY A 349 14.39 19.19 24.28
CA GLY A 349 13.48 18.89 23.20
C GLY A 349 13.24 20.10 22.31
N ARG A 350 13.19 19.90 20.99
CA ARG A 350 12.82 20.92 20.01
C ARG A 350 11.80 20.38 19.03
N VAL A 351 10.80 21.19 18.72
CA VAL A 351 9.88 20.98 17.59
C VAL A 351 10.02 22.15 16.62
N SER A 352 10.09 21.88 15.32
CA SER A 352 10.03 22.92 14.29
C SER A 352 9.44 22.41 12.97
N ILE A 353 8.83 23.31 12.20
CA ILE A 353 8.35 23.06 10.83
C ILE A 353 9.17 23.87 9.81
N ASN A 354 9.32 23.34 8.60
CA ASN A 354 10.05 23.94 7.46
C ASN A 354 11.54 24.30 7.68
N GLY A 355 12.13 23.97 8.84
CA GLY A 355 13.55 24.19 9.14
C GLY A 355 14.00 25.65 9.33
N THR A 356 13.20 26.64 8.92
CA THR A 356 13.53 28.07 8.93
C THR A 356 13.51 28.75 10.30
N GLY A 357 13.18 28.01 11.37
CA GLY A 357 13.16 28.51 12.75
C GLY A 357 11.99 29.44 13.11
N ALA A 358 11.23 29.94 12.13
CA ALA A 358 10.10 30.85 12.31
C ALA A 358 8.91 30.26 13.11
N SER A 359 8.87 28.94 13.27
CA SER A 359 7.92 28.23 14.12
C SER A 359 8.66 27.13 14.87
N ARG A 360 9.58 27.55 15.75
CA ARG A 360 10.40 26.70 16.62
C ARG A 360 9.88 26.80 18.06
N HIS A 361 9.70 25.65 18.69
CA HIS A 361 9.32 25.51 20.08
C HIS A 361 10.39 24.65 20.76
N ASP A 362 11.01 25.15 21.84
CA ASP A 362 11.94 24.35 22.67
C ASP A 362 11.30 24.07 24.04
N SER A 363 11.69 22.95 24.64
CA SER A 363 11.31 22.53 25.99
C SER A 363 12.52 21.83 26.62
N GLN A 364 12.74 21.94 27.94
CA GLN A 364 13.89 21.33 28.59
C GLN A 364 13.59 20.86 30.02
N GLN A 365 14.30 19.82 30.45
CA GLN A 365 14.31 19.37 31.84
C GLN A 365 15.71 18.90 32.25
N THR A 366 16.10 19.18 33.49
CA THR A 366 17.28 18.57 34.12
C THR A 366 16.81 17.49 35.08
N ILE A 367 17.37 16.29 34.95
CA ILE A 367 17.03 15.14 35.82
C ILE A 367 18.30 14.49 36.37
N GLN A 368 18.17 13.81 37.50
CA GLN A 368 19.16 12.83 37.94
C GLN A 368 18.69 11.41 37.62
N ILE A 369 19.67 10.56 37.26
CA ILE A 369 19.50 9.14 36.98
C ILE A 369 20.56 8.38 37.80
N GLY A 370 20.15 7.35 38.54
CA GLY A 370 21.07 6.53 39.35
C GLY A 370 22.00 5.66 38.49
N PRO A 371 22.99 4.99 39.11
CA PRO A 371 23.94 4.13 38.39
C PRO A 371 23.21 3.03 37.62
N LEU A 372 23.54 2.86 36.33
CA LEU A 372 22.95 1.87 35.43
C LEU A 372 21.40 1.90 35.29
N GLN A 373 20.72 2.96 35.74
CA GLN A 373 19.26 3.07 35.69
C GLN A 373 18.76 3.66 34.37
N SER A 374 17.55 3.25 33.99
CA SER A 374 16.75 3.83 32.90
C SER A 374 15.57 4.63 33.45
N ARG A 375 15.17 5.68 32.73
CA ARG A 375 14.02 6.53 33.07
C ARG A 375 13.32 7.01 31.79
N GLU A 376 11.99 6.92 31.74
CA GLU A 376 11.21 7.63 30.72
C GLU A 376 11.20 9.13 31.03
N ILE A 377 11.36 9.94 29.99
CA ILE A 377 11.24 11.40 29.99
C ILE A 377 10.09 11.80 29.06
N ALA A 378 9.38 12.86 29.45
CA ALA A 378 8.38 13.52 28.62
C ALA A 378 8.62 15.03 28.65
N LEU A 379 8.64 15.66 27.48
CA LEU A 379 8.67 17.12 27.32
C LEU A 379 7.45 17.57 26.52
N ALA A 380 6.54 18.28 27.18
CA ALA A 380 5.38 18.88 26.52
C ALA A 380 5.79 20.14 25.73
N VAL A 381 5.15 20.31 24.58
CA VAL A 381 5.26 21.45 23.66
C VAL A 381 3.86 21.79 23.14
N ALA A 382 3.37 22.99 23.44
CA ALA A 382 2.12 23.50 22.88
C ALA A 382 2.37 24.18 21.53
N ILE A 383 1.48 23.96 20.56
CA ILE A 383 1.52 24.55 19.22
C ILE A 383 0.15 25.15 18.91
N ASP A 384 0.06 26.47 18.95
CA ASP A 384 -1.14 27.22 18.55
C ASP A 384 -1.28 27.24 17.02
N LYS A 385 -2.51 27.03 16.52
CA LYS A 385 -2.84 27.00 15.08
C LYS A 385 -1.88 26.08 14.29
N PRO A 386 -1.76 24.79 14.67
CA PRO A 386 -0.85 23.86 14.02
C PRO A 386 -1.19 23.72 12.54
N GLN A 387 -0.17 23.66 11.69
CA GLN A 387 -0.34 23.16 10.33
C GLN A 387 -0.68 21.66 10.43
N VAL A 388 -1.95 21.32 10.20
CA VAL A 388 -2.50 19.97 10.29
C VAL A 388 -2.16 19.18 9.01
N TRP A 389 -1.80 17.91 9.18
CA TRP A 389 -1.53 16.97 8.08
C TRP A 389 -2.84 16.35 7.56
N TRP A 390 -2.97 16.25 6.24
CA TRP A 390 -4.15 15.71 5.56
C TRP A 390 -3.77 14.66 4.50
N PRO A 391 -4.67 13.68 4.23
CA PRO A 391 -4.59 12.86 3.02
C PRO A 391 -4.61 13.72 1.75
N LYS A 392 -4.03 13.22 0.66
CA LYS A 392 -3.68 14.02 -0.53
C LYS A 392 -4.82 14.85 -1.12
N LEU A 393 -6.04 14.31 -1.17
CA LEU A 393 -7.21 14.99 -1.74
C LEU A 393 -7.80 16.08 -0.82
N TRP A 394 -7.48 16.06 0.48
CA TRP A 394 -8.15 16.88 1.50
C TRP A 394 -7.31 18.06 2.01
N GLY A 395 -6.02 18.12 1.68
CA GLY A 395 -5.18 19.24 2.09
C GLY A 395 -3.69 19.04 1.84
N ALA A 396 -2.88 19.80 2.57
CA ALA A 396 -1.43 19.74 2.53
C ALA A 396 -0.85 18.67 3.48
N GLN A 397 0.44 18.37 3.30
CA GLN A 397 1.21 17.39 4.07
C GLN A 397 2.34 18.06 4.89
N PRO A 398 2.04 19.00 5.83
CA PRO A 398 3.05 19.58 6.71
C PRO A 398 3.71 18.53 7.61
N LEU A 399 5.05 18.52 7.61
CA LEU A 399 5.87 17.65 8.46
C LEU A 399 6.77 18.51 9.36
N TYR A 400 6.73 18.21 10.65
CA TYR A 400 7.58 18.80 11.67
C TYR A 400 8.79 17.90 11.91
N SER A 401 9.93 18.48 12.27
CA SER A 401 11.01 17.74 12.95
C SER A 401 10.86 17.89 14.46
N ALA A 402 10.92 16.76 15.16
CA ALA A 402 11.13 16.66 16.59
C ALA A 402 12.56 16.19 16.86
N ARG A 403 13.32 16.94 17.67
CA ARG A 403 14.71 16.63 18.02
C ARG A 403 14.91 16.50 19.53
N LEU A 404 15.41 15.33 19.94
CA LEU A 404 15.84 14.88 21.26
C LEU A 404 17.34 15.09 21.56
N ASP A 405 17.81 16.19 22.16
CA ASP A 405 19.24 16.35 22.54
C ASP A 405 19.47 16.06 24.05
N VAL A 406 20.36 15.10 24.38
CA VAL A 406 20.62 14.66 25.77
C VAL A 406 22.07 14.94 26.17
N ASN A 407 22.28 15.79 27.18
CA ASN A 407 23.59 16.30 27.58
C ASN A 407 23.94 15.89 29.03
N VAL A 408 25.22 15.71 29.31
CA VAL A 408 25.76 15.45 30.65
C VAL A 408 26.93 16.41 30.88
N ASN A 409 26.90 17.17 31.98
CA ASN A 409 27.90 18.21 32.30
C ASN A 409 28.16 19.16 31.11
N GLY A 410 27.09 19.62 30.44
CA GLY A 410 27.17 20.51 29.27
C GLY A 410 27.69 19.87 27.96
N THR A 411 28.06 18.58 27.97
CA THR A 411 28.53 17.85 26.77
C THR A 411 27.42 16.97 26.22
N LEU A 412 27.20 16.97 24.90
CA LEU A 412 26.21 16.09 24.26
C LEU A 412 26.60 14.62 24.44
N SER A 413 25.66 13.81 24.94
CA SER A 413 25.82 12.37 25.16
C SER A 413 25.12 11.56 24.08
N ASP A 414 23.82 11.79 23.90
CA ASP A 414 23.01 11.13 22.85
C ASP A 414 22.12 12.16 22.15
N ALA A 415 21.71 11.85 20.93
CA ALA A 415 20.75 12.65 20.18
C ALA A 415 19.87 11.79 19.29
N ALA A 416 18.59 12.16 19.16
CA ALA A 416 17.67 11.54 18.21
C ALA A 416 16.82 12.59 17.49
N GLU A 417 16.37 12.26 16.28
CA GLU A 417 15.49 13.11 15.49
C GLU A 417 14.42 12.26 14.81
N ARG A 418 13.21 12.81 14.67
CA ARG A 418 12.04 12.17 14.05
C ARG A 418 11.24 13.20 13.28
N ARG A 419 10.78 12.84 12.09
CA ARG A 419 9.72 13.57 11.39
C ARG A 419 8.36 13.09 11.88
N PHE A 420 7.39 14.00 11.97
CA PHE A 420 6.00 13.68 12.31
C PHE A 420 5.02 14.70 11.74
N GLY A 421 3.74 14.35 11.69
CA GLY A 421 2.64 15.25 11.32
C GLY A 421 1.59 15.34 12.41
N ILE A 422 0.92 16.48 12.52
CA ILE A 422 -0.16 16.71 13.50
C ILE A 422 -1.50 16.43 12.82
N ARG A 423 -2.22 15.42 13.29
CA ARG A 423 -3.50 14.94 12.75
C ARG A 423 -4.27 14.20 13.84
N ASN A 424 -5.49 13.78 13.54
CA ASN A 424 -6.28 12.85 14.36
C ASN A 424 -6.83 11.72 13.45
N VAL A 425 -6.80 10.47 13.90
CA VAL A 425 -7.37 9.32 13.18
C VAL A 425 -8.12 8.44 14.16
N THR A 426 -9.35 8.08 13.82
CA THR A 426 -10.18 7.14 14.59
C THR A 426 -10.85 6.13 13.67
N SER A 427 -11.39 5.07 14.26
CA SER A 427 -12.29 4.13 13.60
C SER A 427 -13.44 3.78 14.52
N GLN A 428 -14.60 3.45 13.95
CA GLN A 428 -15.73 2.89 14.68
C GLN A 428 -16.40 1.80 13.84
N VAL A 429 -16.99 0.81 14.52
CA VAL A 429 -17.86 -0.19 13.88
C VAL A 429 -19.28 0.36 13.85
N ASN A 430 -19.92 0.35 12.68
CA ASN A 430 -21.27 0.88 12.46
C ASN A 430 -22.38 -0.14 12.83
N SER A 431 -23.64 0.26 12.67
CA SER A 431 -24.83 -0.57 12.95
C SER A 431 -24.95 -1.86 12.11
N HIS A 432 -24.16 -2.00 11.04
CA HIS A 432 -24.10 -3.18 10.17
C HIS A 432 -22.85 -4.03 10.44
N ASN A 433 -22.16 -3.77 11.56
CA ASN A 433 -20.89 -4.39 11.91
C ASN A 433 -19.81 -4.16 10.84
N ASP A 434 -19.79 -3.00 10.18
CA ASP A 434 -18.77 -2.58 9.21
C ASP A 434 -17.93 -1.42 9.76
N THR A 435 -16.61 -1.44 9.55
CA THR A 435 -15.68 -0.40 10.07
C THR A 435 -15.69 0.84 9.20
N VAL A 436 -15.83 2.01 9.84
CA VAL A 436 -15.73 3.35 9.26
C VAL A 436 -14.54 4.06 9.91
N PHE A 437 -13.59 4.52 9.09
CA PHE A 437 -12.50 5.38 9.55
C PHE A 437 -12.93 6.85 9.58
N SER A 438 -12.21 7.68 10.33
CA SER A 438 -12.30 9.13 10.24
C SER A 438 -10.91 9.76 10.38
N VAL A 439 -10.62 10.77 9.55
CA VAL A 439 -9.36 11.52 9.58
C VAL A 439 -9.69 12.98 9.85
N ASN A 440 -9.07 13.57 10.87
CA ASN A 440 -9.28 14.94 11.33
C ASN A 440 -10.76 15.30 11.61
N GLY A 441 -11.58 14.29 11.97
CA GLY A 441 -13.02 14.43 12.24
C GLY A 441 -13.95 14.19 11.04
N HIS A 442 -13.42 13.95 9.83
CA HIS A 442 -14.21 13.65 8.64
C HIS A 442 -14.25 12.15 8.35
N PRO A 443 -15.42 11.53 8.11
CA PRO A 443 -15.53 10.12 7.72
C PRO A 443 -14.74 9.81 6.46
N PHE A 444 -13.87 8.80 6.50
CA PHE A 444 -12.89 8.51 5.45
C PHE A 444 -13.22 7.18 4.78
N GLN A 445 -13.72 7.24 3.54
CA GLN A 445 -13.84 6.05 2.69
C GLN A 445 -12.43 5.59 2.30
N VAL A 446 -12.05 4.39 2.69
CA VAL A 446 -10.77 3.81 2.24
C VAL A 446 -10.89 3.42 0.77
N VAL A 447 -9.96 3.88 -0.07
CA VAL A 447 -9.86 3.50 -1.48
C VAL A 447 -8.38 3.23 -1.76
N GLY A 448 -8.04 1.97 -2.04
CA GLY A 448 -6.66 1.53 -2.09
C GLY A 448 -6.45 0.19 -2.79
N GLY A 449 -5.25 -0.35 -2.62
CA GLY A 449 -4.86 -1.68 -3.08
C GLY A 449 -3.82 -2.33 -2.16
N GLY A 450 -3.74 -3.66 -2.19
CA GLY A 450 -2.70 -4.42 -1.49
C GLY A 450 -1.34 -4.25 -2.16
N TYR A 451 -0.33 -3.82 -1.43
CA TYR A 451 1.03 -3.67 -1.94
C TYR A 451 1.82 -4.98 -1.82
N SER A 452 2.68 -5.22 -2.80
CA SER A 452 3.59 -6.36 -2.83
C SER A 452 5.04 -5.88 -2.94
N ALA A 453 5.91 -6.31 -2.03
CA ALA A 453 7.36 -6.07 -2.10
C ALA A 453 7.99 -6.90 -3.24
N ASP A 454 9.18 -6.53 -3.73
CA ASP A 454 9.91 -7.37 -4.69
C ASP A 454 10.14 -8.78 -4.12
N MET A 455 10.01 -9.82 -4.95
CA MET A 455 10.04 -11.22 -4.51
C MET A 455 11.36 -11.64 -3.84
N PHE A 456 12.46 -10.93 -4.11
CA PHE A 456 13.76 -11.15 -3.45
C PHE A 456 14.04 -10.10 -2.34
N LEU A 457 13.03 -9.34 -1.93
CA LEU A 457 13.09 -8.20 -1.00
C LEU A 457 14.14 -7.15 -1.42
N ARG A 458 14.22 -6.86 -2.72
CA ARG A 458 15.06 -5.78 -3.26
C ARG A 458 14.36 -4.42 -3.13
N TRP A 459 14.80 -3.63 -2.16
CA TRP A 459 14.27 -2.29 -1.94
C TRP A 459 14.89 -1.23 -2.86
N ASP A 460 14.04 -0.48 -3.56
CA ASP A 460 14.36 0.80 -4.17
C ASP A 460 13.30 1.86 -3.78
N PRO A 461 13.65 2.91 -3.02
CA PRO A 461 12.71 3.96 -2.66
C PRO A 461 12.27 4.82 -3.87
N ALA A 462 13.02 4.86 -4.97
CA ALA A 462 12.58 5.57 -6.18
C ALA A 462 11.47 4.80 -6.92
N ARG A 463 11.60 3.48 -7.05
CA ARG A 463 10.53 2.56 -7.48
C ARG A 463 9.29 2.71 -6.59
N PHE A 464 9.44 2.70 -5.25
CA PHE A 464 8.28 2.89 -4.38
C PHE A 464 7.65 4.28 -4.52
N GLU A 465 8.42 5.37 -4.65
CA GLU A 465 7.84 6.69 -4.92
C GLU A 465 7.08 6.73 -6.28
N ALA A 466 7.55 6.03 -7.31
CA ALA A 466 6.80 5.89 -8.56
C ALA A 466 5.47 5.15 -8.35
N GLN A 467 5.47 4.03 -7.60
CA GLN A 467 4.28 3.27 -7.26
C GLN A 467 3.29 4.09 -6.43
N ALA A 468 3.75 4.78 -5.39
CA ALA A 468 2.92 5.65 -4.55
C ALA A 468 2.36 6.87 -5.31
N ARG A 469 3.08 7.38 -6.32
CA ARG A 469 2.55 8.40 -7.24
C ARG A 469 1.50 7.83 -8.19
N TYR A 470 1.67 6.62 -8.70
CA TYR A 470 0.62 5.91 -9.43
C TYR A 470 -0.63 5.69 -8.58
N MET A 471 -0.50 5.35 -7.28
CA MET A 471 -1.68 5.26 -6.39
C MET A 471 -2.47 6.58 -6.33
N LEU A 472 -1.80 7.71 -6.19
CA LEU A 472 -2.46 9.01 -6.15
C LEU A 472 -3.05 9.42 -7.51
N ASP A 473 -2.40 9.03 -8.61
CA ASP A 473 -2.89 9.25 -9.97
C ASP A 473 -4.08 8.35 -10.32
N LEU A 474 -4.13 7.13 -9.76
CA LEU A 474 -5.29 6.23 -9.70
C LEU A 474 -6.41 6.74 -8.78
N GLY A 475 -6.27 7.90 -8.11
CA GLY A 475 -7.25 8.41 -7.16
C GLY A 475 -7.39 7.59 -5.87
N HIS A 476 -6.43 6.71 -5.56
CA HIS A 476 -6.38 6.01 -4.28
C HIS A 476 -5.93 6.96 -3.16
N ASN A 477 -6.35 6.65 -1.94
CA ASN A 477 -5.98 7.37 -0.73
C ASN A 477 -5.23 6.50 0.30
N THR A 478 -5.21 5.16 0.13
CA THR A 478 -4.65 4.21 1.10
C THR A 478 -3.88 3.07 0.41
N VAL A 479 -2.85 2.52 1.07
CA VAL A 479 -2.19 1.25 0.73
C VAL A 479 -2.33 0.25 1.89
N ARG A 480 -2.57 -1.04 1.58
CA ARG A 480 -2.49 -2.14 2.57
C ARG A 480 -1.15 -2.84 2.46
N LEU A 481 -0.45 -3.00 3.59
CA LEU A 481 0.76 -3.80 3.75
C LEU A 481 0.41 -5.06 4.55
N GLU A 482 0.17 -6.17 3.86
CA GLU A 482 -0.07 -7.47 4.50
C GLU A 482 1.25 -8.23 4.62
N GLY A 483 1.85 -8.23 5.82
CA GLY A 483 3.17 -8.80 6.07
C GLY A 483 4.30 -8.20 5.22
N LYS A 484 4.07 -7.04 4.57
CA LYS A 484 5.04 -6.29 3.75
C LYS A 484 5.39 -4.94 4.38
N GLN A 485 5.70 -4.94 5.67
CA GLN A 485 6.19 -3.78 6.41
C GLN A 485 7.61 -3.42 5.94
N GLU A 486 7.69 -2.64 4.87
CA GLU A 486 8.93 -2.20 4.25
C GLU A 486 9.82 -1.34 5.16
N HIS A 487 10.96 -0.91 4.62
CA HIS A 487 11.87 0.00 5.30
C HIS A 487 11.25 1.37 5.65
N PRO A 488 11.80 2.12 6.63
CA PRO A 488 11.32 3.45 7.03
C PRO A 488 11.08 4.42 5.86
N GLU A 489 11.91 4.32 4.82
CA GLU A 489 11.79 5.07 3.58
C GLU A 489 10.38 4.97 2.92
N LEU A 490 9.64 3.86 3.07
CA LEU A 490 8.25 3.73 2.59
C LEU A 490 7.32 4.75 3.26
N TYR A 491 7.33 4.79 4.59
CA TYR A 491 6.43 5.63 5.39
C TYR A 491 6.80 7.12 5.23
N GLU A 492 8.09 7.44 5.11
CA GLU A 492 8.56 8.80 4.78
C GLU A 492 8.12 9.29 3.39
N ILE A 493 7.95 8.38 2.42
CA ILE A 493 7.37 8.68 1.11
C ILE A 493 5.86 8.88 1.23
N ALA A 494 5.15 7.98 1.91
CA ALA A 494 3.70 8.07 2.13
C ALA A 494 3.29 9.35 2.88
N ASP A 495 4.00 9.71 3.95
CA ASP A 495 3.84 10.95 4.73
C ASP A 495 3.91 12.21 3.86
N ARG A 496 4.92 12.27 2.98
CA ARG A 496 5.16 13.42 2.09
C ARG A 496 4.13 13.49 0.97
N LEU A 497 3.67 12.34 0.48
CA LEU A 497 2.74 12.26 -0.64
C LEU A 497 1.27 12.39 -0.21
N GLY A 498 0.93 12.18 1.07
CA GLY A 498 -0.44 12.22 1.57
C GLY A 498 -1.21 10.90 1.34
N LEU A 499 -0.47 9.79 1.22
CA LEU A 499 -0.99 8.44 1.08
C LEU A 499 -1.11 7.79 2.46
N MET A 500 -2.26 7.19 2.77
CA MET A 500 -2.49 6.51 4.04
C MET A 500 -1.95 5.06 3.99
N VAL A 501 -1.53 4.51 5.14
CA VAL A 501 -0.95 3.15 5.22
C VAL A 501 -1.69 2.30 6.25
N MET A 502 -2.29 1.18 5.83
CA MET A 502 -2.79 0.12 6.70
C MET A 502 -1.73 -0.99 6.76
N ALA A 503 -0.98 -1.09 7.85
CA ALA A 503 -0.06 -2.22 8.04
C ALA A 503 -0.75 -3.35 8.82
N GLY A 504 -0.31 -4.59 8.64
CA GLY A 504 -0.75 -5.72 9.45
C GLY A 504 0.06 -6.99 9.21
N TRP A 505 -0.07 -7.96 10.11
CA TRP A 505 0.50 -9.29 9.88
C TRP A 505 -0.18 -9.97 8.69
N GLU A 506 0.52 -10.94 8.08
CA GLU A 506 0.03 -11.69 6.92
C GLU A 506 -0.78 -12.93 7.32
N CYS A 507 -1.68 -13.33 6.43
CA CYS A 507 -2.42 -14.57 6.57
C CYS A 507 -1.54 -15.81 6.36
N CYS A 508 -2.17 -16.98 6.53
CA CYS A 508 -1.83 -18.19 5.78
C CYS A 508 -0.46 -18.86 6.06
N ASP A 509 0.34 -18.34 7.00
CA ASP A 509 1.62 -18.93 7.42
C ASP A 509 1.78 -18.97 8.96
N LYS A 510 3.02 -18.99 9.49
CA LYS A 510 3.30 -18.93 10.93
C LYS A 510 2.59 -17.77 11.63
N TRP A 511 2.42 -16.60 11.01
CA TRP A 511 1.77 -15.43 11.63
C TRP A 511 0.33 -15.68 12.10
N GLU A 512 -0.33 -16.70 11.54
CA GLU A 512 -1.67 -17.15 11.94
C GLU A 512 -1.74 -18.64 12.33
N ALA A 513 -0.67 -19.17 12.92
CA ALA A 513 -0.63 -20.53 13.48
C ALA A 513 -1.48 -20.67 14.77
N TRP A 514 -2.79 -20.49 14.65
CA TRP A 514 -3.78 -20.66 15.72
C TRP A 514 -4.38 -22.07 15.68
N SER A 515 -4.77 -22.62 16.84
CA SER A 515 -5.37 -23.97 16.93
C SER A 515 -6.73 -24.11 16.23
N TYR A 516 -7.33 -22.99 15.82
CA TYR A 516 -8.60 -22.89 15.09
C TYR A 516 -8.45 -22.42 13.63
N ASN A 517 -7.22 -22.19 13.15
CA ASN A 517 -6.97 -21.89 11.74
C ASN A 517 -6.90 -23.20 10.92
N VAL A 518 -7.94 -23.47 10.13
CA VAL A 518 -8.07 -24.68 9.33
C VAL A 518 -7.56 -24.52 7.89
N ASP A 519 -7.22 -23.30 7.48
CA ASP A 519 -6.86 -22.95 6.11
C ASP A 519 -5.34 -23.04 5.85
N LEU A 520 -4.52 -23.21 6.90
CA LEU A 520 -3.07 -23.40 6.78
C LEU A 520 -2.69 -24.70 6.07
N ALA A 521 -1.67 -24.62 5.22
CA ALA A 521 -1.12 -25.75 4.46
C ALA A 521 -0.47 -26.86 5.32
N ILE A 522 -0.21 -26.60 6.60
CA ILE A 522 0.30 -27.57 7.58
C ILE A 522 -0.78 -27.82 8.64
N GLN A 523 -1.24 -29.07 8.72
CA GLN A 523 -2.29 -29.51 9.65
C GLN A 523 -1.80 -30.68 10.51
N PRO A 524 -1.96 -30.66 11.85
CA PRO A 524 -2.49 -29.54 12.64
C PRO A 524 -1.53 -28.32 12.62
N PRO A 525 -2.03 -27.10 12.93
CA PRO A 525 -1.23 -25.88 12.88
C PRO A 525 0.00 -25.92 13.81
N PRO A 526 1.14 -25.33 13.40
CA PRO A 526 2.37 -25.24 14.21
C PRO A 526 2.26 -24.13 15.27
N VAL A 527 1.33 -24.33 16.22
CA VAL A 527 0.89 -23.34 17.20
C VAL A 527 1.99 -22.73 18.08
N TYR A 528 1.74 -21.53 18.60
CA TYR A 528 2.75 -20.75 19.32
C TYR A 528 3.22 -21.42 20.62
N SER A 529 4.52 -21.69 20.67
CA SER A 529 5.30 -21.95 21.88
C SER A 529 5.58 -20.64 22.64
N ASP A 530 6.03 -20.72 23.89
CA ASP A 530 6.45 -19.53 24.66
C ASP A 530 7.55 -18.71 23.96
N ALA A 531 8.40 -19.35 23.16
CA ALA A 531 9.40 -18.67 22.33
C ALA A 531 8.75 -17.91 21.16
N ASP A 532 7.72 -18.47 20.53
CA ASP A 532 6.98 -17.82 19.46
C ASP A 532 6.29 -16.53 19.95
N TYR A 533 5.63 -16.57 21.12
CA TYR A 533 5.08 -15.34 21.72
C TYR A 533 6.16 -14.29 22.00
N ALA A 534 7.35 -14.70 22.45
CA ALA A 534 8.46 -13.76 22.68
C ALA A 534 8.95 -13.10 21.38
N ILE A 535 9.03 -13.86 20.28
CA ILE A 535 9.36 -13.37 18.93
C ILE A 535 8.27 -12.41 18.43
N ALA A 536 7.00 -12.76 18.59
CA ALA A 536 5.86 -11.93 18.23
C ALA A 536 5.84 -10.59 19.01
N ALA A 537 6.19 -10.61 20.31
CA ALA A 537 6.30 -9.41 21.14
C ALA A 537 7.44 -8.49 20.68
N SER A 538 8.61 -9.07 20.38
CA SER A 538 9.76 -8.32 19.88
C SER A 538 9.45 -7.66 18.54
N SER A 539 8.82 -8.41 17.63
CA SER A 539 8.38 -7.95 16.31
C SER A 539 7.39 -6.80 16.41
N MET A 540 6.32 -6.94 17.20
CA MET A 540 5.33 -5.86 17.37
C MET A 540 5.94 -4.61 18.01
N ARG A 541 6.79 -4.75 19.05
CA ARG A 541 7.45 -3.59 19.67
C ARG A 541 8.39 -2.89 18.68
N HIS A 542 9.06 -3.63 17.80
CA HIS A 542 9.92 -3.02 16.79
C HIS A 542 9.10 -2.25 15.74
N GLU A 543 8.10 -2.88 15.10
CA GLU A 543 7.29 -2.22 14.08
C GLU A 543 6.48 -1.03 14.63
N ALA A 544 5.95 -1.13 15.85
CA ALA A 544 5.28 -0.01 16.50
C ALA A 544 6.21 1.21 16.67
N LEU A 545 7.46 1.00 17.10
CA LEU A 545 8.47 2.06 17.24
C LEU A 545 9.05 2.56 15.91
N MET A 546 8.94 1.76 14.83
CA MET A 546 9.28 2.17 13.47
C MET A 546 8.17 3.06 12.88
N MET A 547 6.90 2.75 13.13
CA MET A 547 5.75 3.39 12.48
C MET A 547 5.11 4.55 13.25
N GLN A 548 5.21 4.62 14.59
CA GLN A 548 4.39 5.52 15.42
C GLN A 548 4.42 7.00 15.00
N SER A 549 5.57 7.52 14.56
CA SER A 549 5.70 8.94 14.23
C SER A 549 5.11 9.33 12.87
N HIS A 550 4.75 8.37 12.02
CA HIS A 550 4.39 8.58 10.63
C HIS A 550 2.92 9.02 10.45
N PRO A 551 2.63 10.26 10.03
CA PRO A 551 1.27 10.74 9.80
C PRO A 551 0.52 10.07 8.64
N SER A 552 1.14 9.15 7.90
CA SER A 552 0.47 8.27 6.93
C SER A 552 -0.30 7.10 7.56
N MET A 553 0.10 6.56 8.71
CA MET A 553 -0.48 5.32 9.26
C MET A 553 -1.99 5.44 9.56
N LEU A 554 -2.85 4.61 8.95
CA LEU A 554 -4.30 4.60 9.19
C LEU A 554 -4.68 3.66 10.34
N ALA A 555 -4.07 2.48 10.37
CA ALA A 555 -4.37 1.41 11.33
C ALA A 555 -3.20 0.41 11.42
N PHE A 556 -3.20 -0.41 12.48
CA PHE A 556 -2.50 -1.70 12.50
C PHE A 556 -3.52 -2.85 12.57
N LEU A 557 -3.41 -3.84 11.68
CA LEU A 557 -4.20 -5.09 11.69
C LEU A 557 -3.37 -6.19 12.37
N VAL A 558 -3.83 -6.70 13.50
CA VAL A 558 -3.06 -7.69 14.31
C VAL A 558 -3.25 -9.15 13.87
N GLY A 559 -4.00 -9.34 12.78
CA GLY A 559 -4.21 -10.57 12.02
C GLY A 559 -4.84 -10.20 10.67
N SER A 560 -5.06 -11.19 9.80
CA SER A 560 -5.56 -11.00 8.44
C SER A 560 -6.78 -11.90 8.17
N ASP A 561 -6.57 -13.17 7.83
CA ASP A 561 -7.64 -14.17 7.66
C ASP A 561 -8.26 -14.48 9.02
N TYR A 562 -7.41 -14.82 9.99
CA TYR A 562 -7.78 -15.10 11.36
C TYR A 562 -7.28 -14.02 12.31
N TRP A 563 -8.09 -13.77 13.33
CA TRP A 563 -7.69 -12.93 14.45
C TRP A 563 -6.73 -13.72 15.38
N PRO A 564 -5.79 -13.04 16.05
CA PRO A 564 -4.88 -13.67 16.99
C PRO A 564 -5.59 -14.18 18.25
N ASP A 565 -5.02 -15.20 18.90
CA ASP A 565 -5.53 -15.67 20.20
C ASP A 565 -5.46 -14.58 21.28
N ASP A 566 -6.13 -14.77 22.42
CA ASP A 566 -6.19 -13.75 23.48
C ASP A 566 -4.80 -13.39 24.06
N ARG A 567 -3.83 -14.33 24.07
CA ARG A 567 -2.47 -14.08 24.58
C ARG A 567 -1.67 -13.25 23.59
N ALA A 568 -1.70 -13.60 22.32
CA ALA A 568 -1.08 -12.83 21.24
C ALA A 568 -1.75 -11.44 21.11
N THR A 569 -3.08 -11.36 21.22
CA THR A 569 -3.85 -10.10 21.20
C THR A 569 -3.41 -9.16 22.32
N GLN A 570 -3.40 -9.62 23.57
CA GLN A 570 -3.00 -8.79 24.72
C GLN A 570 -1.58 -8.25 24.54
N LEU A 571 -0.66 -9.13 24.16
CA LEU A 571 0.75 -8.86 23.90
C LEU A 571 0.96 -7.84 22.76
N TYR A 572 0.21 -7.96 21.66
CA TYR A 572 0.25 -7.02 20.54
C TYR A 572 -0.28 -5.65 20.94
N VAL A 573 -1.44 -5.62 21.62
CA VAL A 573 -2.08 -4.38 22.08
C VAL A 573 -1.21 -3.65 23.11
N ASP A 574 -0.56 -4.36 24.03
CA ASP A 574 0.32 -3.75 25.02
C ASP A 574 1.64 -3.26 24.42
N ALA A 575 2.21 -3.96 23.43
CA ALA A 575 3.38 -3.49 22.69
C ALA A 575 3.09 -2.19 21.91
N LEU A 576 1.93 -2.10 21.26
CA LEU A 576 1.45 -0.88 20.59
C LEU A 576 1.22 0.26 21.61
N ARG A 577 0.52 -0.01 22.72
CA ARG A 577 0.30 0.98 23.79
C ARG A 577 1.59 1.49 24.42
N ALA A 578 2.58 0.61 24.65
CA ALA A 578 3.89 0.98 25.18
C ALA A 578 4.69 1.89 24.23
N ALA A 579 4.43 1.83 22.93
CA ALA A 579 4.96 2.76 21.94
C ALA A 579 4.18 4.09 21.86
N ASP A 580 3.17 4.34 22.71
CA ASP A 580 2.20 5.44 22.59
C ASP A 580 1.44 5.44 21.23
N TRP A 581 1.10 4.25 20.73
CA TRP A 581 0.24 4.09 19.54
C TRP A 581 -1.17 4.61 19.82
N ASN A 582 -1.54 5.71 19.15
CA ASN A 582 -2.82 6.41 19.29
C ASN A 582 -3.77 6.19 18.10
N LEU A 583 -3.51 5.19 17.27
CA LEU A 583 -4.24 4.88 16.04
C LEU A 583 -5.07 3.60 16.19
N PRO A 584 -6.08 3.37 15.33
CA PRO A 584 -6.83 2.11 15.29
C PRO A 584 -5.98 0.84 15.32
N ILE A 585 -6.42 -0.12 16.14
CA ILE A 585 -5.93 -1.50 16.17
C ILE A 585 -7.11 -2.38 15.77
N ILE A 586 -6.97 -3.14 14.68
CA ILE A 586 -8.03 -3.93 14.06
C ILE A 586 -7.71 -5.42 14.24
N ALA A 587 -8.71 -6.22 14.62
CA ALA A 587 -8.53 -7.63 14.97
C ALA A 587 -8.06 -8.53 13.81
N SER A 588 -8.59 -8.30 12.61
CA SER A 588 -8.38 -9.10 11.40
C SER A 588 -8.79 -8.30 10.15
N ALA A 589 -8.39 -8.75 8.97
CA ALA A 589 -8.95 -8.29 7.69
C ALA A 589 -10.32 -8.94 7.40
N SER A 590 -10.61 -10.11 7.95
CA SER A 590 -11.87 -10.85 7.78
C SER A 590 -12.91 -10.59 8.89
N LYS A 591 -14.14 -11.09 8.69
CA LYS A 591 -15.18 -11.22 9.75
C LYS A 591 -15.24 -12.61 10.41
N ARG A 592 -14.25 -13.49 10.18
CA ARG A 592 -14.30 -14.90 10.67
C ARG A 592 -14.41 -15.01 12.21
N GLY A 593 -13.93 -14.01 12.94
CA GLY A 593 -14.08 -13.89 14.38
C GLY A 593 -13.29 -12.68 14.93
N PHE A 594 -13.14 -12.59 16.25
CA PHE A 594 -12.37 -11.53 16.90
C PHE A 594 -12.03 -11.88 18.37
N PRO A 595 -10.95 -11.31 18.95
CA PRO A 595 -10.61 -11.48 20.35
C PRO A 595 -11.38 -10.44 21.20
N LYS A 596 -11.68 -10.79 22.46
CA LYS A 596 -12.55 -9.97 23.32
C LYS A 596 -12.00 -8.55 23.59
N LEU A 597 -10.68 -8.39 23.55
CA LEU A 597 -10.00 -7.11 23.81
C LEU A 597 -10.18 -6.06 22.69
N LEU A 598 -10.41 -6.50 21.44
CA LEU A 598 -10.55 -5.61 20.28
C LEU A 598 -12.00 -5.49 19.78
N GLY A 599 -12.80 -6.54 19.93
CA GLY A 599 -14.11 -6.60 19.28
C GLY A 599 -14.01 -6.82 17.76
N PRO A 600 -15.14 -6.82 17.04
CA PRO A 600 -15.17 -7.17 15.63
C PRO A 600 -14.33 -6.21 14.76
N SER A 601 -13.60 -6.79 13.79
CA SER A 601 -12.81 -6.07 12.79
C SER A 601 -13.59 -5.04 11.98
N GLY A 602 -14.87 -5.34 11.73
CA GLY A 602 -15.72 -4.63 10.79
C GLY A 602 -15.28 -4.72 9.32
N MET A 603 -14.36 -5.62 8.98
CA MET A 603 -13.79 -5.79 7.64
C MET A 603 -14.14 -7.16 7.05
N LYS A 604 -14.49 -7.22 5.76
CA LYS A 604 -14.89 -8.45 5.06
C LYS A 604 -13.85 -8.90 4.04
N MET A 605 -13.77 -10.21 3.90
CA MET A 605 -12.84 -10.99 3.09
C MET A 605 -13.63 -12.16 2.51
N ASP A 606 -14.68 -11.81 1.76
CA ASP A 606 -15.68 -12.75 1.23
C ASP A 606 -15.46 -13.02 -0.27
N GLY A 607 -14.22 -12.77 -0.75
CA GLY A 607 -13.89 -12.68 -2.16
C GLY A 607 -14.53 -11.48 -2.87
N PRO A 608 -14.52 -11.45 -4.21
CA PRO A 608 -13.87 -12.41 -5.11
C PRO A 608 -12.36 -12.15 -5.23
N TYR A 609 -11.66 -13.12 -5.82
CA TYR A 609 -10.25 -13.04 -6.22
C TYR A 609 -10.01 -13.49 -7.68
N ASP A 610 -10.98 -14.15 -8.33
CA ASP A 610 -10.99 -14.38 -9.79
C ASP A 610 -12.11 -13.55 -10.45
N TRP A 611 -12.26 -13.63 -11.77
CA TRP A 611 -13.14 -12.78 -12.55
C TRP A 611 -14.61 -12.84 -12.11
N VAL A 612 -15.22 -11.66 -11.99
CA VAL A 612 -16.67 -11.46 -11.82
C VAL A 612 -17.13 -10.33 -12.76
N PRO A 613 -18.38 -10.35 -13.23
CA PRO A 613 -18.91 -9.32 -14.12
C PRO A 613 -19.16 -7.99 -13.40
N PRO A 614 -19.19 -6.86 -14.14
CA PRO A 614 -19.38 -5.52 -13.59
C PRO A 614 -20.58 -5.33 -12.64
N ASN A 615 -21.69 -6.01 -12.89
CA ASN A 615 -22.90 -5.90 -12.07
C ASN A 615 -22.79 -6.59 -10.69
N TYR A 616 -21.81 -7.47 -10.49
CA TYR A 616 -21.49 -8.07 -9.18
C TYR A 616 -21.33 -7.02 -8.08
N TRP A 617 -20.64 -5.91 -8.40
CA TRP A 617 -20.36 -4.86 -7.42
C TRP A 617 -21.59 -4.03 -7.06
N TYR A 618 -22.60 -3.98 -7.93
CA TYR A 618 -23.82 -3.19 -7.76
C TYR A 618 -25.00 -3.99 -7.19
N ASP A 619 -25.02 -5.32 -7.31
CA ASP A 619 -26.02 -6.20 -6.72
C ASP A 619 -25.79 -6.30 -5.19
N THR A 620 -26.39 -5.37 -4.47
CA THR A 620 -26.27 -5.22 -3.00
C THR A 620 -27.57 -5.58 -2.27
N ASP A 621 -28.54 -6.18 -2.95
CA ASP A 621 -29.83 -6.57 -2.38
C ASP A 621 -29.70 -7.90 -1.64
N SER A 622 -30.18 -7.95 -0.39
CA SER A 622 -29.79 -8.96 0.61
C SER A 622 -28.27 -9.08 0.75
N PRO A 623 -27.58 -8.04 1.28
CA PRO A 623 -26.12 -7.94 1.26
C PRO A 623 -25.41 -9.09 2.01
N GLU A 624 -26.08 -9.71 2.98
CA GLU A 624 -25.67 -10.98 3.61
C GLU A 624 -25.35 -12.10 2.59
N ASP A 625 -26.09 -12.18 1.49
CA ASP A 625 -25.95 -13.17 0.42
C ASP A 625 -25.17 -12.62 -0.81
N ARG A 626 -24.49 -11.47 -0.67
CA ARG A 626 -23.80 -10.77 -1.78
C ARG A 626 -22.28 -10.62 -1.62
N LYS A 627 -21.68 -11.37 -0.68
CA LYS A 627 -20.22 -11.59 -0.60
C LYS A 627 -19.42 -10.28 -0.73
N GLY A 628 -18.59 -10.14 -1.76
CA GLY A 628 -17.74 -8.98 -2.03
C GLY A 628 -18.42 -7.71 -2.56
N ALA A 629 -19.71 -7.72 -2.92
CA ALA A 629 -20.41 -6.57 -3.52
C ALA A 629 -20.30 -5.27 -2.70
N ALA A 630 -20.58 -4.10 -3.29
CA ALA A 630 -20.21 -2.80 -2.73
C ALA A 630 -21.02 -2.37 -1.48
N PHE A 631 -20.68 -2.94 -0.34
CA PHE A 631 -21.16 -2.60 1.00
C PHE A 631 -20.09 -2.99 2.03
N GLY A 632 -20.03 -2.28 3.16
CA GLY A 632 -19.04 -2.48 4.20
C GLY A 632 -17.61 -2.24 3.73
N PHE A 633 -16.64 -2.82 4.46
CA PHE A 633 -15.22 -2.64 4.19
C PHE A 633 -14.62 -3.90 3.55
N GLY A 634 -14.38 -3.89 2.24
CA GLY A 634 -13.60 -4.93 1.56
C GLY A 634 -12.11 -4.72 1.83
N SER A 635 -11.51 -5.55 2.69
CA SER A 635 -10.09 -5.46 3.10
C SER A 635 -9.10 -6.00 2.06
N GLU A 636 -9.62 -6.82 1.16
CA GLU A 636 -8.98 -7.39 -0.02
C GLU A 636 -10.07 -8.03 -0.88
N LEU A 637 -10.20 -7.60 -2.13
CA LEU A 637 -11.03 -8.26 -3.15
C LEU A 637 -10.75 -7.69 -4.54
N GLY A 638 -10.99 -8.47 -5.59
CA GLY A 638 -10.77 -8.06 -6.97
C GLY A 638 -11.25 -9.09 -7.97
N ALA A 639 -11.64 -8.64 -9.16
CA ALA A 639 -12.08 -9.52 -10.25
C ALA A 639 -10.93 -10.26 -10.96
N GLY A 640 -9.87 -10.66 -10.24
CA GLY A 640 -8.67 -11.33 -10.78
C GLY A 640 -7.79 -10.51 -11.74
N VAL A 641 -8.29 -9.41 -12.30
CA VAL A 641 -7.71 -8.75 -13.48
C VAL A 641 -6.36 -8.07 -13.25
N GLY A 642 -5.60 -7.87 -14.34
CA GLY A 642 -4.21 -7.41 -14.31
C GLY A 642 -3.36 -7.96 -15.46
N THR A 643 -3.88 -8.01 -16.68
CA THR A 643 -3.20 -8.57 -17.85
C THR A 643 -2.15 -7.59 -18.37
N PRO A 644 -0.84 -7.92 -18.36
CA PRO A 644 0.18 -6.98 -18.81
C PRO A 644 0.11 -6.68 -20.32
N GLU A 645 0.67 -5.54 -20.70
CA GLU A 645 0.78 -5.14 -22.10
C GLU A 645 1.89 -5.91 -22.84
N LEU A 646 1.77 -6.01 -24.17
CA LEU A 646 2.64 -6.88 -25.00
C LEU A 646 4.14 -6.59 -24.83
N GLY A 647 4.53 -5.33 -24.69
CA GLY A 647 5.92 -4.93 -24.47
C GLY A 647 6.48 -5.32 -23.09
N SER A 648 5.61 -5.59 -22.10
CA SER A 648 5.98 -6.25 -20.85
C SER A 648 5.94 -7.77 -20.95
N LEU A 649 4.90 -8.37 -21.56
CA LEU A 649 4.83 -9.84 -21.75
C LEU A 649 6.11 -10.39 -22.40
N ARG A 650 6.62 -9.72 -23.44
CA ARG A 650 7.87 -10.09 -24.13
C ARG A 650 9.14 -10.05 -23.26
N LYS A 651 9.10 -9.44 -22.06
CA LYS A 651 10.23 -9.42 -21.11
C LYS A 651 10.30 -10.69 -20.26
N PHE A 652 9.18 -11.38 -20.06
CA PHE A 652 9.07 -12.50 -19.11
C PHE A 652 8.40 -13.77 -19.67
N LEU A 653 7.74 -13.73 -20.82
CA LEU A 653 7.15 -14.91 -21.46
C LEU A 653 7.88 -15.29 -22.76
N SER A 654 8.02 -16.59 -22.99
CA SER A 654 8.41 -17.11 -24.31
C SER A 654 7.25 -17.03 -25.32
N PRO A 655 7.50 -17.16 -26.63
CA PRO A 655 6.44 -17.21 -27.63
C PRO A 655 5.39 -18.29 -27.37
N SER A 656 5.81 -19.47 -26.89
CA SER A 656 4.90 -20.55 -26.48
C SER A 656 4.06 -20.17 -25.26
N ASP A 657 4.66 -19.54 -24.24
CA ASP A 657 3.91 -19.13 -23.05
C ASP A 657 2.86 -18.05 -23.37
N MET A 658 3.14 -17.18 -24.35
CA MET A 658 2.18 -16.19 -24.87
C MET A 658 1.05 -16.82 -25.72
N ASP A 659 1.33 -17.88 -26.47
CA ASP A 659 0.29 -18.66 -27.17
C ASP A 659 -0.61 -19.43 -26.19
N ASP A 660 -0.03 -20.01 -25.12
CA ASP A 660 -0.76 -20.75 -24.09
C ASP A 660 -1.83 -19.90 -23.36
N LEU A 661 -1.60 -18.59 -23.19
CA LEU A 661 -2.51 -17.64 -22.51
C LEU A 661 -3.98 -17.76 -22.94
N TRP A 662 -4.20 -18.10 -24.22
CA TRP A 662 -5.53 -18.16 -24.83
C TRP A 662 -5.80 -19.46 -25.61
N ARG A 663 -4.78 -20.16 -26.12
CA ARG A 663 -4.94 -21.46 -26.79
C ARG A 663 -5.13 -22.62 -25.82
N ALA A 664 -4.58 -22.50 -24.62
CA ALA A 664 -4.62 -23.54 -23.59
C ALA A 664 -5.19 -22.96 -22.28
N PRO A 665 -6.45 -22.47 -22.26
CA PRO A 665 -6.99 -21.67 -21.15
C PRO A 665 -7.02 -22.38 -19.79
N ASN A 666 -7.01 -23.72 -19.80
CA ASN A 666 -7.02 -24.58 -18.61
C ASN A 666 -5.60 -25.07 -18.21
N LYS A 667 -4.54 -24.60 -18.89
CA LYS A 667 -3.15 -24.92 -18.55
C LYS A 667 -2.72 -24.14 -17.31
N GLY A 668 -1.91 -24.78 -16.47
CA GLY A 668 -1.16 -24.09 -15.42
C GLY A 668 -0.16 -23.10 -16.02
N LEU A 669 -0.20 -21.85 -15.59
CA LEU A 669 0.67 -20.77 -16.05
C LEU A 669 1.57 -20.34 -14.89
N TYR A 670 2.88 -20.54 -15.04
CA TYR A 670 3.85 -20.24 -13.98
C TYR A 670 3.80 -18.78 -13.51
N HIS A 671 3.52 -17.84 -14.42
CA HIS A 671 3.34 -16.41 -14.15
C HIS A 671 1.95 -16.01 -13.62
N MET A 672 1.24 -16.93 -12.96
CA MET A 672 0.09 -16.61 -12.12
C MET A 672 0.49 -16.79 -10.65
N SER A 673 0.30 -17.99 -10.11
CA SER A 673 0.33 -18.32 -8.68
C SER A 673 1.18 -19.58 -8.41
N ASN A 674 1.18 -20.10 -7.18
CA ASN A 674 1.82 -21.36 -6.81
C ASN A 674 1.19 -22.57 -7.53
N GLU A 675 2.01 -23.57 -7.87
CA GLU A 675 1.59 -24.81 -8.53
C GLU A 675 0.77 -25.67 -7.55
N GLY A 676 -0.56 -25.51 -7.58
CA GLY A 676 -1.52 -26.06 -6.61
C GLY A 676 -2.56 -25.05 -6.10
N SER A 677 -2.35 -23.75 -6.34
CA SER A 677 -3.35 -22.71 -6.11
C SER A 677 -4.53 -22.82 -7.10
N GLN A 678 -5.72 -22.39 -6.67
CA GLN A 678 -6.88 -22.27 -7.57
C GLN A 678 -6.62 -21.27 -8.71
N PHE A 679 -5.79 -20.25 -8.44
CA PHE A 679 -5.45 -19.18 -9.39
C PHE A 679 -4.29 -19.55 -10.34
N PHE A 680 -3.87 -20.83 -10.39
CA PHE A 680 -2.76 -21.26 -11.26
C PHE A 680 -3.12 -21.31 -12.76
N THR A 681 -4.39 -21.11 -13.14
CA THR A 681 -4.86 -21.08 -14.53
C THR A 681 -5.63 -19.79 -14.84
N ARG A 682 -5.88 -19.49 -16.11
CA ARG A 682 -6.78 -18.39 -16.54
C ARG A 682 -8.16 -18.91 -16.97
N GLN A 683 -8.61 -20.07 -16.48
CA GLN A 683 -9.82 -20.71 -17.00
C GLN A 683 -11.08 -19.83 -16.87
N ILE A 684 -11.38 -19.33 -15.67
CA ILE A 684 -12.59 -18.51 -15.39
C ILE A 684 -12.54 -17.21 -16.19
N TYR A 685 -11.42 -16.50 -16.12
CA TYR A 685 -11.15 -15.29 -16.91
C TYR A 685 -11.35 -15.52 -18.42
N ASN A 686 -10.74 -16.56 -19.00
CA ASN A 686 -10.80 -16.81 -20.44
C ASN A 686 -12.18 -17.28 -20.90
N GLU A 687 -12.92 -18.07 -20.10
CA GLU A 687 -14.31 -18.38 -20.41
C GLU A 687 -15.15 -17.10 -20.49
N ALA A 688 -15.07 -16.23 -19.47
CA ALA A 688 -15.77 -14.96 -19.49
C ALA A 688 -15.38 -14.07 -20.69
N LEU A 689 -14.08 -13.97 -20.99
CA LEU A 689 -13.58 -13.20 -22.12
C LEU A 689 -14.15 -13.71 -23.45
N PHE A 690 -14.15 -15.02 -23.66
CA PHE A 690 -14.60 -15.62 -24.93
C PHE A 690 -16.12 -15.64 -25.05
N LYS A 691 -16.86 -15.76 -23.93
CA LYS A 691 -18.33 -15.68 -23.91
C LYS A 691 -18.83 -14.25 -24.17
N ARG A 692 -18.12 -13.24 -23.66
CA ARG A 692 -18.50 -11.82 -23.82
C ARG A 692 -18.03 -11.23 -25.15
N PHE A 693 -16.75 -11.40 -25.50
CA PHE A 693 -16.16 -10.75 -26.68
C PHE A 693 -15.95 -11.68 -27.89
N GLY A 694 -16.28 -12.96 -27.77
CA GLY A 694 -15.93 -13.99 -28.77
C GLY A 694 -14.45 -14.41 -28.70
N PRO A 695 -14.10 -15.63 -29.16
CA PRO A 695 -12.73 -16.12 -29.11
C PRO A 695 -11.75 -15.23 -29.90
N PRO A 696 -10.44 -15.23 -29.58
CA PRO A 696 -9.45 -14.44 -30.30
C PRO A 696 -9.29 -14.93 -31.73
N ALA A 697 -9.26 -14.01 -32.69
CA ALA A 697 -9.18 -14.33 -34.10
C ALA A 697 -8.25 -13.36 -34.85
N ALA A 698 -7.63 -13.86 -35.92
CA ALA A 698 -6.99 -12.98 -36.89
C ALA A 698 -8.07 -12.20 -37.65
N ARG A 699 -7.87 -10.91 -37.86
CA ARG A 699 -8.83 -10.04 -38.56
C ARG A 699 -8.13 -9.01 -39.42
N GLU A 700 -8.60 -8.84 -40.65
CA GLU A 700 -8.16 -7.74 -41.51
C GLU A 700 -8.81 -6.42 -41.07
N THR A 701 -8.05 -5.34 -41.12
CA THR A 701 -8.49 -3.97 -40.81
C THR A 701 -7.89 -3.02 -41.83
N SER A 702 -8.33 -1.76 -41.88
CA SER A 702 -7.69 -0.74 -42.72
C SER A 702 -6.22 -0.47 -42.33
N GLY A 703 -5.82 -0.85 -41.10
CA GLY A 703 -4.44 -0.82 -40.62
C GLY A 703 -3.62 -2.08 -40.89
N GLY A 704 -4.17 -3.05 -41.62
CA GLY A 704 -3.55 -4.36 -41.87
C GLY A 704 -4.11 -5.49 -41.01
N LEU A 705 -3.38 -6.61 -40.96
CA LEU A 705 -3.78 -7.83 -40.27
C LEU A 705 -3.48 -7.74 -38.76
N VAL A 706 -4.53 -7.77 -37.94
CA VAL A 706 -4.42 -7.92 -36.48
C VAL A 706 -4.25 -9.41 -36.16
N SER A 707 -3.24 -9.77 -35.36
CA SER A 707 -3.00 -11.18 -35.00
C SER A 707 -3.99 -11.66 -33.93
N PRO A 708 -4.19 -13.00 -33.77
CA PRO A 708 -5.00 -13.53 -32.68
C PRO A 708 -4.50 -13.15 -31.28
N LEU A 709 -3.19 -12.94 -31.11
CA LEU A 709 -2.63 -12.48 -29.84
C LEU A 709 -3.00 -11.01 -29.58
N ASP A 710 -2.94 -10.15 -30.60
CA ASP A 710 -3.32 -8.73 -30.45
C ASP A 710 -4.83 -8.59 -30.22
N ASP A 711 -5.67 -9.43 -30.84
CA ASP A 711 -7.12 -9.47 -30.57
C ASP A 711 -7.44 -10.05 -29.18
N TYR A 712 -6.68 -11.04 -28.68
CA TYR A 712 -6.77 -11.49 -27.28
C TYR A 712 -6.42 -10.34 -26.32
N LEU A 713 -5.29 -9.67 -26.54
CA LEU A 713 -4.81 -8.62 -25.65
C LEU A 713 -5.73 -7.40 -25.63
N ILE A 714 -6.22 -6.91 -26.77
CA ILE A 714 -7.16 -5.76 -26.74
C ILE A 714 -8.49 -6.13 -26.05
N LYS A 715 -9.00 -7.36 -26.23
CA LYS A 715 -10.17 -7.86 -25.49
C LYS A 715 -9.89 -7.93 -23.98
N ALA A 716 -8.72 -8.43 -23.59
CA ALA A 716 -8.29 -8.50 -22.20
C ALA A 716 -8.18 -7.11 -21.56
N GLN A 717 -7.52 -6.15 -22.23
CA GLN A 717 -7.42 -4.77 -21.73
C GLN A 717 -8.80 -4.11 -21.57
N MET A 718 -9.75 -4.37 -22.48
CA MET A 718 -11.14 -3.92 -22.34
C MET A 718 -11.82 -4.53 -21.10
N MET A 719 -11.71 -5.85 -20.90
CA MET A 719 -12.34 -6.52 -19.75
C MET A 719 -11.72 -6.09 -18.41
N ASP A 720 -10.41 -5.89 -18.36
CA ASP A 720 -9.66 -5.47 -17.18
C ASP A 720 -10.01 -4.02 -16.79
N TYR A 721 -10.18 -3.14 -17.77
CA TYR A 721 -10.72 -1.78 -17.57
C TYR A 721 -12.17 -1.82 -17.06
N GLU A 722 -13.03 -2.65 -17.66
CA GLU A 722 -14.45 -2.71 -17.27
C GLU A 722 -14.63 -3.20 -15.82
N ALA A 723 -13.92 -4.27 -15.47
CA ALA A 723 -14.03 -4.91 -14.16
C ALA A 723 -13.48 -4.03 -13.03
N THR A 724 -12.28 -3.45 -13.20
CA THR A 724 -11.72 -2.51 -12.21
C THR A 724 -12.59 -1.26 -12.05
N ARG A 725 -13.01 -0.64 -13.17
CA ARG A 725 -13.88 0.54 -13.11
C ARG A 725 -15.16 0.27 -12.34
N ALA A 726 -15.86 -0.82 -12.67
CA ALA A 726 -17.13 -1.15 -12.01
C ALA A 726 -16.96 -1.41 -10.51
N GLN A 727 -15.83 -1.98 -10.09
CA GLN A 727 -15.50 -2.16 -8.67
C GLN A 727 -15.29 -0.83 -7.95
N PHE A 728 -14.44 0.05 -8.47
CA PHE A 728 -14.17 1.36 -7.86
C PHE A 728 -15.39 2.30 -7.91
N GLU A 729 -16.17 2.28 -9.00
CA GLU A 729 -17.44 3.01 -9.10
C GLU A 729 -18.49 2.47 -8.13
N GLY A 730 -18.65 1.15 -8.01
CA GLY A 730 -19.66 0.54 -7.13
C GLY A 730 -19.46 0.94 -5.67
N PHE A 731 -18.22 0.81 -5.16
CA PHE A 731 -17.89 1.26 -3.81
C PHE A 731 -18.04 2.78 -3.64
N ALA A 732 -17.65 3.59 -4.64
CA ALA A 732 -17.85 5.04 -4.57
C ALA A 732 -19.34 5.44 -4.59
N ALA A 733 -20.17 4.81 -5.43
CA ALA A 733 -21.60 5.07 -5.55
C ALA A 733 -22.37 4.66 -4.29
N ARG A 734 -21.98 3.56 -3.64
CA ARG A 734 -22.62 3.03 -2.42
C ARG A 734 -22.07 3.64 -1.11
N TRP A 735 -21.20 4.65 -1.16
CA TRP A 735 -20.66 5.34 0.04
C TRP A 735 -21.75 5.88 0.98
N ASN A 736 -22.84 6.44 0.45
CA ASN A 736 -24.00 6.91 1.23
C ASN A 736 -25.24 5.99 1.16
N ALA A 737 -25.07 4.70 0.82
CA ALA A 737 -26.15 3.72 0.90
C ALA A 737 -26.53 3.39 2.36
N THR A 738 -27.73 2.85 2.58
CA THR A 738 -28.25 2.48 3.92
C THR A 738 -27.27 1.61 4.71
N ARG A 739 -26.68 0.61 4.05
CA ARG A 739 -25.45 -0.06 4.49
C ARG A 739 -24.30 0.48 3.62
N PRO A 740 -23.49 1.42 4.10
CA PRO A 740 -22.53 2.13 3.26
C PRO A 740 -21.35 1.23 2.85
N ALA A 741 -20.79 1.48 1.67
CA ALA A 741 -19.53 0.90 1.22
C ALA A 741 -18.34 1.65 1.86
N THR A 742 -17.90 1.21 3.04
CA THR A 742 -17.01 1.98 3.91
C THR A 742 -15.53 1.91 3.53
N GLY A 743 -15.11 0.90 2.77
CA GLY A 743 -13.74 0.80 2.26
C GLY A 743 -13.55 -0.26 1.19
N LEU A 744 -12.57 -0.03 0.32
CA LEU A 744 -12.12 -0.90 -0.76
C LEU A 744 -10.59 -0.95 -0.80
N ILE A 745 -10.03 -2.14 -0.66
CA ILE A 745 -8.67 -2.48 -1.02
C ILE A 745 -8.72 -3.48 -2.19
N TYR A 746 -8.29 -3.04 -3.37
CA TYR A 746 -8.19 -3.89 -4.56
C TYR A 746 -7.09 -4.94 -4.43
N TRP A 747 -7.37 -6.17 -4.89
CA TRP A 747 -6.40 -7.28 -4.91
C TRP A 747 -5.78 -7.48 -6.30
N MET A 748 -4.53 -7.09 -6.56
CA MET A 748 -3.60 -6.28 -5.76
C MET A 748 -3.23 -4.99 -6.51
N LEU A 749 -2.53 -4.06 -5.85
CA LEU A 749 -1.98 -2.87 -6.49
C LEU A 749 -0.94 -3.24 -7.56
N ASN A 750 0.02 -4.07 -7.16
CA ASN A 750 1.21 -4.46 -7.93
C ASN A 750 1.66 -5.87 -7.50
N ASN A 751 2.45 -6.51 -8.35
CA ASN A 751 3.03 -7.83 -8.05
C ASN A 751 4.47 -7.72 -7.52
N ALA A 752 4.93 -8.79 -6.84
CA ALA A 752 6.31 -8.98 -6.40
C ALA A 752 7.30 -9.30 -7.53
N TRP A 753 6.79 -9.77 -8.65
CA TRP A 753 7.51 -10.28 -9.82
C TRP A 753 6.62 -10.12 -11.07
N PRO A 754 7.10 -10.36 -12.30
CA PRO A 754 6.25 -10.34 -13.50
C PRO A 754 5.14 -11.41 -13.42
N SER A 755 3.89 -10.96 -13.39
CA SER A 755 2.70 -11.80 -13.21
C SER A 755 1.58 -11.40 -14.18
N LEU A 756 0.56 -12.26 -14.30
CA LEU A 756 -0.55 -12.16 -15.25
C LEU A 756 -1.90 -11.75 -14.61
N HIS A 757 -1.94 -11.63 -13.29
CA HIS A 757 -3.16 -11.32 -12.52
C HIS A 757 -2.89 -10.31 -11.40
N TRP A 758 -3.96 -9.88 -10.71
CA TRP A 758 -3.91 -9.09 -9.48
C TRP A 758 -3.01 -7.85 -9.55
N ASN A 759 -3.18 -6.99 -10.56
CA ASN A 759 -2.45 -5.73 -10.61
C ASN A 759 -3.19 -4.60 -11.32
N LEU A 760 -2.98 -3.37 -10.82
CA LEU A 760 -3.39 -2.13 -11.48
C LEU A 760 -2.26 -1.59 -12.37
N PHE A 761 -1.00 -1.94 -12.09
CA PHE A 761 0.13 -1.77 -13.01
C PHE A 761 1.14 -2.91 -12.79
N ASP A 762 1.81 -3.33 -13.85
CA ASP A 762 2.67 -4.51 -13.80
C ASP A 762 4.02 -4.27 -13.07
N TYR A 763 4.80 -5.34 -12.93
CA TYR A 763 6.12 -5.32 -12.31
C TYR A 763 7.11 -4.31 -12.95
N TYR A 764 6.95 -3.97 -14.24
CA TYR A 764 7.78 -3.00 -14.96
C TYR A 764 7.23 -1.56 -14.89
N LEU A 765 6.28 -1.30 -13.99
CA LEU A 765 5.60 -0.02 -13.79
C LEU A 765 4.84 0.45 -15.04
N ARG A 766 4.29 -0.50 -15.83
CA ARG A 766 3.47 -0.20 -17.00
C ARG A 766 1.98 -0.16 -16.63
N PRO A 767 1.31 1.00 -16.81
CA PRO A 767 -0.15 1.09 -16.77
C PRO A 767 -0.82 0.29 -17.89
N ALA A 768 -1.89 -0.43 -17.54
CA ALA A 768 -2.68 -1.27 -18.45
C ALA A 768 -4.18 -0.92 -18.33
N GLY A 769 -5.08 -1.70 -18.92
CA GLY A 769 -6.52 -1.49 -18.85
C GLY A 769 -7.03 -1.42 -17.39
N SER A 770 -6.54 -2.29 -16.51
CA SER A 770 -6.83 -2.27 -15.07
C SER A 770 -6.46 -0.94 -14.39
N TYR A 771 -5.36 -0.31 -14.82
CA TYR A 771 -4.97 1.03 -14.35
C TYR A 771 -6.05 2.06 -14.65
N PHE A 772 -6.44 2.17 -15.92
CA PHE A 772 -7.30 3.26 -16.36
C PHE A 772 -8.76 3.03 -15.97
N GLY A 773 -9.21 1.78 -15.85
CA GLY A 773 -10.52 1.46 -15.28
C GLY A 773 -10.61 1.90 -13.82
N ALA A 774 -9.64 1.49 -12.99
CA ALA A 774 -9.53 1.93 -11.61
C ALA A 774 -9.43 3.47 -11.50
N LYS A 775 -8.56 4.10 -12.30
CA LYS A 775 -8.39 5.56 -12.33
C LYS A 775 -9.70 6.29 -12.62
N VAL A 776 -10.47 5.84 -13.62
CA VAL A 776 -11.75 6.45 -13.99
C VAL A 776 -12.75 6.33 -12.84
N GLY A 777 -12.98 5.11 -12.33
CA GLY A 777 -13.97 4.87 -11.26
C GLY A 777 -13.60 5.49 -9.92
N ALA A 778 -12.31 5.72 -9.67
CA ALA A 778 -11.83 6.31 -8.43
C ALA A 778 -11.74 7.85 -8.42
N ARG A 779 -12.04 8.54 -9.53
CA ARG A 779 -11.90 10.01 -9.69
C ARG A 779 -12.46 10.82 -8.50
N PRO A 780 -11.83 11.96 -8.14
CA PRO A 780 -12.26 12.79 -6.99
C PRO A 780 -13.67 13.34 -7.08
N GLU A 781 -14.13 13.65 -8.30
CA GLU A 781 -15.47 14.15 -8.58
C GLU A 781 -15.90 13.52 -9.91
N HIS A 782 -17.00 12.75 -9.89
CA HIS A 782 -17.21 11.68 -10.86
C HIS A 782 -18.69 11.39 -11.12
N VAL A 783 -18.95 10.70 -12.22
CA VAL A 783 -20.27 10.23 -12.62
C VAL A 783 -20.20 8.77 -13.07
N ALA A 784 -21.05 7.94 -12.46
CA ALA A 784 -21.06 6.48 -12.60
C ALA A 784 -22.44 5.96 -13.03
N TYR A 785 -22.45 4.76 -13.65
CA TYR A 785 -23.64 4.04 -14.09
C TYR A 785 -23.79 2.73 -13.31
N ASP A 786 -24.90 2.62 -12.57
CA ASP A 786 -25.28 1.41 -11.87
C ASP A 786 -25.82 0.37 -12.86
N TYR A 787 -25.09 -0.73 -13.05
CA TYR A 787 -25.44 -1.78 -14.01
C TYR A 787 -26.74 -2.52 -13.66
N VAL A 788 -27.13 -2.56 -12.37
CA VAL A 788 -28.30 -3.30 -11.88
C VAL A 788 -29.54 -2.40 -11.90
N GLN A 789 -29.44 -1.22 -11.29
CA GLN A 789 -30.54 -0.25 -11.21
C GLN A 789 -30.72 0.58 -12.50
N ARG A 790 -29.75 0.52 -13.43
CA ARG A 790 -29.68 1.32 -14.66
C ARG A 790 -29.76 2.83 -14.38
N ALA A 791 -29.10 3.25 -13.29
CA ALA A 791 -29.20 4.59 -12.71
C ALA A 791 -27.86 5.34 -12.75
N ILE A 792 -27.92 6.67 -12.73
CA ILE A 792 -26.74 7.54 -12.68
C ILE A 792 -26.47 7.97 -11.24
N TYR A 793 -25.20 7.88 -10.82
CA TYR A 793 -24.70 8.43 -9.56
C TYR A 793 -23.74 9.59 -9.83
N ILE A 794 -23.89 10.67 -9.06
CA ILE A 794 -22.85 11.70 -8.88
C ILE A 794 -22.07 11.41 -7.60
N ILE A 795 -20.75 11.60 -7.66
CA ILE A 795 -19.80 11.23 -6.61
C ILE A 795 -18.84 12.41 -6.40
N ASN A 796 -18.58 12.78 -5.15
CA ASN A 796 -17.61 13.80 -4.77
C ASN A 796 -16.87 13.38 -3.50
N LYS A 797 -15.57 13.11 -3.61
CA LYS A 797 -14.68 12.66 -2.52
C LYS A 797 -13.88 13.80 -1.87
N SER A 798 -14.02 15.03 -2.37
CA SER A 798 -13.34 16.22 -1.83
C SER A 798 -14.03 16.76 -0.57
N LEU A 799 -13.39 17.68 0.16
CA LEU A 799 -14.00 18.39 1.30
C LEU A 799 -14.38 19.85 0.97
N ASP A 800 -13.85 20.39 -0.11
CA ASP A 800 -13.93 21.79 -0.53
C ASP A 800 -14.97 22.03 -1.65
N ARG A 801 -15.13 21.09 -2.58
CA ARG A 801 -16.03 21.24 -3.74
C ARG A 801 -17.48 20.87 -3.40
N ARG A 802 -18.42 21.59 -4.00
CA ARG A 802 -19.87 21.38 -3.89
C ARG A 802 -20.64 22.08 -5.01
N GLY A 803 -21.96 22.04 -4.94
CA GLY A 803 -22.88 22.86 -5.74
C GLY A 803 -23.57 22.07 -6.85
N GLN A 804 -24.32 22.78 -7.68
CA GLN A 804 -25.09 22.18 -8.76
C GLN A 804 -24.16 21.60 -9.84
N ARG A 805 -24.60 20.50 -10.44
CA ARG A 805 -23.96 19.84 -11.57
C ARG A 805 -25.00 19.43 -12.59
N ALA A 806 -24.59 19.44 -13.85
CA ALA A 806 -25.35 18.80 -14.92
C ALA A 806 -24.68 17.48 -15.32
N VAL A 807 -25.49 16.46 -15.61
CA VAL A 807 -25.05 15.25 -16.31
C VAL A 807 -25.77 15.16 -17.65
N GLU A 808 -25.01 15.13 -18.74
CA GLU A 808 -25.50 14.62 -20.04
C GLU A 808 -25.24 13.12 -20.13
N ALA A 809 -26.24 12.35 -20.58
CA ALA A 809 -26.13 10.94 -20.88
C ALA A 809 -26.53 10.71 -22.35
N GLN A 810 -25.60 10.20 -23.16
CA GLN A 810 -25.80 10.00 -24.60
C GLN A 810 -25.52 8.54 -24.99
N PHE A 811 -26.49 7.91 -25.64
CA PHE A 811 -26.36 6.56 -26.20
C PHE A 811 -26.06 6.60 -27.69
N MET A 812 -25.19 5.70 -28.17
CA MET A 812 -24.72 5.63 -29.56
C MET A 812 -24.50 4.17 -29.99
N SER A 813 -24.92 3.80 -31.20
CA SER A 813 -24.59 2.49 -31.80
C SER A 813 -23.19 2.50 -32.44
N LEU A 814 -22.59 1.32 -32.66
CA LEU A 814 -21.23 1.19 -33.23
C LEU A 814 -21.08 1.72 -34.68
N ASP A 815 -22.20 2.06 -35.33
CA ASP A 815 -22.28 2.76 -36.62
C ASP A 815 -22.15 4.30 -36.52
N GLY A 816 -22.04 4.85 -35.30
CA GLY A 816 -21.94 6.29 -35.05
C GLY A 816 -23.27 7.04 -34.93
N ARG A 817 -24.42 6.35 -35.07
CA ARG A 817 -25.72 6.98 -34.86
C ARG A 817 -26.00 7.21 -33.37
N VAL A 818 -26.27 8.45 -32.99
CA VAL A 818 -26.83 8.78 -31.66
C VAL A 818 -28.24 8.21 -31.57
N LEU A 819 -28.48 7.37 -30.57
CA LEU A 819 -29.74 6.67 -30.33
C LEU A 819 -30.67 7.46 -29.41
N SER A 820 -30.10 8.13 -28.41
CA SER A 820 -30.81 9.05 -27.52
C SER A 820 -29.81 9.95 -26.79
N THR A 821 -30.31 11.07 -26.24
CA THR A 821 -29.56 11.92 -25.32
C THR A 821 -30.53 12.44 -24.27
N SER A 822 -30.15 12.38 -23.01
CA SER A 822 -30.90 12.94 -21.88
C SER A 822 -29.99 13.78 -21.00
N ARG A 823 -30.58 14.70 -20.22
CA ARG A 823 -29.86 15.54 -19.27
C ARG A 823 -30.54 15.47 -17.91
N ALA A 824 -29.74 15.39 -16.86
CA ALA A 824 -30.16 15.48 -15.47
C ALA A 824 -29.34 16.54 -14.74
N THR A 825 -29.84 17.01 -13.60
CA THR A 825 -29.11 17.91 -12.70
C THR A 825 -29.16 17.38 -11.28
N GLY A 826 -28.16 17.74 -10.48
CA GLY A 826 -28.12 17.39 -9.07
C GLY A 826 -27.02 18.14 -8.32
N GLU A 827 -27.33 18.45 -7.07
CA GLU A 827 -26.38 19.07 -6.14
C GLU A 827 -25.39 18.03 -5.60
N THR A 828 -24.10 18.35 -5.73
CA THR A 828 -22.97 17.65 -5.09
C THR A 828 -22.66 18.29 -3.74
N GLU A 829 -22.45 17.45 -2.73
CA GLU A 829 -21.90 17.87 -1.44
C GLU A 829 -20.54 17.18 -1.19
N PRO A 830 -19.64 17.76 -0.38
CA PRO A 830 -18.32 17.19 -0.16
C PRO A 830 -18.38 15.84 0.55
N ASN A 831 -17.55 14.91 0.09
CA ASN A 831 -17.44 13.55 0.60
C ASN A 831 -18.78 12.78 0.61
N THR A 832 -19.53 12.89 -0.50
CA THR A 832 -20.81 12.20 -0.70
C THR A 832 -20.94 11.51 -2.06
N SER A 833 -21.81 10.49 -2.12
CA SER A 833 -22.38 9.91 -3.33
C SER A 833 -23.90 10.09 -3.34
N LYS A 834 -24.50 10.24 -4.52
CA LYS A 834 -25.94 10.50 -4.66
C LYS A 834 -26.46 10.01 -6.01
N GLN A 835 -27.52 9.21 -5.97
CA GLN A 835 -28.28 8.82 -7.14
C GLN A 835 -29.02 10.05 -7.69
N LEU A 836 -28.95 10.28 -9.00
CA LEU A 836 -29.71 11.35 -9.64
C LEU A 836 -31.17 10.90 -9.86
N PRO A 837 -32.16 11.80 -9.65
CA PRO A 837 -33.57 11.49 -9.90
C PRO A 837 -33.88 11.54 -11.41
N THR A 838 -33.46 10.51 -12.14
CA THR A 838 -33.60 10.45 -13.62
C THR A 838 -34.40 9.23 -14.04
N THR A 839 -35.42 9.43 -14.87
CA THR A 839 -35.83 8.42 -15.84
C THR A 839 -34.85 8.45 -17.01
N MET A 840 -33.78 7.66 -16.93
CA MET A 840 -32.94 7.42 -18.10
C MET A 840 -33.78 6.86 -19.25
N ALA A 841 -33.45 7.23 -20.49
CA ALA A 841 -33.88 6.43 -21.63
C ALA A 841 -33.38 5.00 -21.44
N ALA A 842 -34.27 4.02 -21.53
CA ALA A 842 -33.88 2.62 -21.41
C ALA A 842 -32.81 2.29 -22.47
N VAL A 843 -31.82 1.46 -22.10
CA VAL A 843 -30.77 0.99 -23.02
C VAL A 843 -31.44 0.49 -24.31
N PRO A 844 -31.20 1.15 -25.47
CA PRO A 844 -31.98 0.92 -26.68
C PRO A 844 -32.01 -0.56 -27.09
N SER A 845 -33.18 -1.07 -27.46
CA SER A 845 -33.44 -2.50 -27.66
C SER A 845 -32.93 -3.05 -29.00
N GLN A 846 -31.80 -2.56 -29.51
CA GLN A 846 -31.20 -3.05 -30.75
C GLN A 846 -30.28 -4.25 -30.46
N ASP A 847 -30.14 -5.13 -31.45
CA ASP A 847 -29.32 -6.34 -31.31
C ASP A 847 -27.84 -5.99 -31.53
N GLY A 848 -27.12 -5.78 -30.42
CA GLY A 848 -25.68 -5.49 -30.43
C GLY A 848 -25.23 -4.66 -29.22
N VAL A 849 -24.02 -4.08 -29.34
CA VAL A 849 -23.42 -3.19 -28.33
C VAL A 849 -23.90 -1.76 -28.54
N THR A 850 -24.33 -1.11 -27.46
CA THR A 850 -24.53 0.33 -27.38
C THR A 850 -23.45 0.99 -26.53
N LEU A 851 -22.89 2.10 -26.99
CA LEU A 851 -22.01 2.96 -26.21
C LEU A 851 -22.84 3.99 -25.42
N LEU A 852 -22.51 4.21 -24.15
CA LEU A 852 -23.09 5.26 -23.30
C LEU A 852 -21.99 6.21 -22.84
N ARG A 853 -22.06 7.49 -23.20
CA ARG A 853 -21.22 8.56 -22.63
C ARG A 853 -21.97 9.29 -21.53
N LEU A 854 -21.32 9.45 -20.38
CA LEU A 854 -21.73 10.36 -19.31
C LEU A 854 -20.75 11.54 -19.26
N LEU A 855 -21.28 12.77 -19.27
CA LEU A 855 -20.52 14.01 -19.09
C LEU A 855 -21.06 14.74 -17.86
N LEU A 856 -20.25 14.81 -16.79
CA LEU A 856 -20.50 15.64 -15.61
C LEU A 856 -19.87 17.02 -15.82
N SER A 857 -20.67 18.08 -15.68
CA SER A 857 -20.20 19.46 -15.79
C SER A 857 -20.65 20.35 -14.63
N ASP A 858 -19.86 21.38 -14.34
CA ASP A 858 -20.19 22.46 -13.39
C ASP A 858 -21.11 23.54 -13.99
N ASP A 859 -21.43 24.55 -13.17
CA ASP A 859 -22.27 25.69 -13.53
C ASP A 859 -21.62 26.63 -14.58
N ALA A 860 -20.30 26.55 -14.78
CA ALA A 860 -19.57 27.20 -15.86
C ALA A 860 -19.52 26.35 -17.15
N ASN A 861 -20.19 25.18 -17.15
CA ASN A 861 -20.20 24.17 -18.20
C ASN A 861 -18.82 23.54 -18.47
N THR A 862 -17.92 23.56 -17.47
CA THR A 862 -16.64 22.84 -17.47
C THR A 862 -16.89 21.35 -17.24
N THR A 863 -16.41 20.47 -18.11
CA THR A 863 -16.50 19.02 -17.89
C THR A 863 -15.56 18.59 -16.76
N LEU A 864 -16.13 18.15 -15.65
CA LEU A 864 -15.40 17.65 -14.48
C LEU A 864 -15.05 16.15 -14.59
N SER A 865 -15.92 15.36 -15.25
CA SER A 865 -15.67 13.95 -15.53
C SER A 865 -16.39 13.49 -16.79
N ARG A 866 -15.68 12.75 -17.64
CA ARG A 866 -16.19 12.03 -18.82
C ARG A 866 -16.05 10.52 -18.60
N ASN A 867 -17.13 9.76 -18.75
CA ASN A 867 -17.12 8.30 -18.61
C ASN A 867 -17.79 7.65 -19.82
N VAL A 868 -17.33 6.47 -20.26
CA VAL A 868 -17.86 5.77 -21.43
C VAL A 868 -18.02 4.28 -21.14
N TYR A 869 -19.25 3.79 -21.21
CA TYR A 869 -19.60 2.38 -21.07
C TYR A 869 -19.89 1.78 -22.44
N TRP A 870 -19.62 0.48 -22.58
CA TRP A 870 -20.25 -0.37 -23.58
C TRP A 870 -21.28 -1.24 -22.87
N LEU A 871 -22.47 -1.34 -23.43
CA LEU A 871 -23.62 -1.96 -22.82
C LEU A 871 -24.30 -2.89 -23.82
N SER A 872 -24.64 -4.08 -23.34
CA SER A 872 -25.49 -5.06 -23.99
C SER A 872 -26.94 -4.90 -23.51
N ARG A 873 -27.90 -5.45 -24.24
CA ARG A 873 -29.34 -5.44 -23.88
C ARG A 873 -29.61 -6.08 -22.51
N ALA A 874 -28.92 -7.18 -22.23
CA ALA A 874 -28.90 -7.88 -20.95
C ALA A 874 -27.48 -7.85 -20.36
N THR A 875 -27.38 -7.67 -19.04
CA THR A 875 -26.13 -7.83 -18.27
C THR A 875 -25.82 -9.30 -18.04
N ASP A 876 -24.62 -9.59 -17.54
CA ASP A 876 -24.26 -10.92 -17.06
C ASP A 876 -25.16 -11.38 -15.88
N SER A 877 -25.47 -12.67 -15.78
CA SER A 877 -26.37 -13.26 -14.76
C SER A 877 -25.58 -14.09 -13.74
N LEU A 878 -25.59 -13.67 -12.47
CA LEU A 878 -24.84 -14.28 -11.37
C LEU A 878 -25.60 -15.43 -10.71
N ASP A 879 -24.91 -16.53 -10.44
CA ASP A 879 -25.39 -17.63 -9.59
C ASP A 879 -24.81 -17.50 -8.18
N TRP A 880 -25.44 -16.63 -7.39
CA TRP A 880 -25.06 -16.40 -6.00
C TRP A 880 -25.08 -17.67 -5.14
N ALA A 881 -25.97 -18.62 -5.42
CA ALA A 881 -26.12 -19.84 -4.64
C ALA A 881 -24.93 -20.80 -4.78
N ASN A 882 -24.26 -20.80 -5.94
CA ASN A 882 -23.05 -21.58 -6.20
C ASN A 882 -21.74 -20.77 -6.08
N SER A 883 -21.75 -19.65 -5.35
CA SER A 883 -20.53 -18.86 -5.08
C SER A 883 -19.50 -19.65 -4.26
N THR A 884 -18.25 -19.65 -4.70
CA THR A 884 -17.10 -20.10 -3.88
C THR A 884 -16.65 -18.98 -2.93
N TRP A 885 -15.51 -19.16 -2.25
CA TRP A 885 -14.86 -18.07 -1.51
C TRP A 885 -14.13 -17.05 -2.40
N TYR A 886 -13.92 -17.37 -3.69
CA TYR A 886 -13.12 -16.56 -4.62
C TYR A 886 -13.83 -16.13 -5.90
N HIS A 887 -15.00 -16.67 -6.22
CA HIS A 887 -15.72 -16.42 -7.46
C HIS A 887 -17.23 -16.70 -7.31
N THR A 888 -18.06 -15.94 -8.01
CA THR A 888 -19.50 -16.22 -8.18
C THR A 888 -19.76 -16.58 -9.64
N PRO A 889 -20.21 -17.81 -9.94
CA PRO A 889 -20.44 -18.27 -11.31
C PRO A 889 -21.41 -17.40 -12.11
N VAL A 890 -21.22 -17.39 -13.43
CA VAL A 890 -22.06 -16.65 -14.39
C VAL A 890 -22.80 -17.64 -15.30
N THR A 891 -24.12 -17.54 -15.32
CA THR A 891 -25.02 -18.45 -16.07
C THR A 891 -25.42 -17.92 -17.45
N SER A 892 -25.30 -16.61 -17.66
CA SER A 892 -25.52 -15.92 -18.93
C SER A 892 -24.59 -14.72 -18.98
N PHE A 893 -24.00 -14.43 -20.14
CA PHE A 893 -22.97 -13.40 -20.30
C PHE A 893 -23.49 -12.21 -21.11
N ALA A 894 -22.92 -11.03 -20.87
CA ALA A 894 -23.12 -9.83 -21.68
C ALA A 894 -22.50 -10.02 -23.08
N ASP A 895 -23.32 -9.98 -24.14
CA ASP A 895 -22.83 -10.12 -25.52
C ASP A 895 -22.22 -8.81 -26.04
N PHE A 896 -20.91 -8.84 -26.25
CA PHE A 896 -20.11 -7.79 -26.86
C PHE A 896 -19.45 -8.23 -28.18
N THR A 897 -19.86 -9.36 -28.76
CA THR A 897 -19.26 -9.95 -29.97
C THR A 897 -19.33 -9.01 -31.19
N ALA A 898 -20.29 -8.09 -31.23
CA ALA A 898 -20.42 -7.04 -32.24
C ALA A 898 -19.15 -6.17 -32.41
N PHE A 899 -18.31 -6.05 -31.37
CA PHE A 899 -17.02 -5.35 -31.47
C PHE A 899 -16.04 -5.96 -32.49
N ASN A 900 -16.24 -7.22 -32.89
CA ASN A 900 -15.38 -7.87 -33.89
C ASN A 900 -15.72 -7.43 -35.33
N ASN A 901 -16.94 -6.91 -35.55
CA ASN A 901 -17.45 -6.49 -36.86
C ASN A 901 -17.46 -4.96 -37.05
N MET A 902 -16.72 -4.21 -36.21
CA MET A 902 -16.65 -2.75 -36.31
C MET A 902 -15.97 -2.28 -37.61
N GLN A 903 -16.51 -1.23 -38.21
CA GLN A 903 -15.77 -0.43 -39.19
C GLN A 903 -14.57 0.23 -38.51
N SER A 904 -13.46 0.33 -39.26
CA SER A 904 -12.24 0.98 -38.76
C SER A 904 -12.44 2.50 -38.65
N ALA A 905 -11.86 3.11 -37.61
CA ALA A 905 -11.86 4.55 -37.39
C ALA A 905 -10.46 5.13 -37.59
N ASP A 906 -10.39 6.29 -38.25
CA ASP A 906 -9.18 7.09 -38.42
C ASP A 906 -9.07 8.09 -37.26
N VAL A 907 -7.92 8.10 -36.58
CA VAL A 907 -7.66 8.98 -35.43
C VAL A 907 -6.33 9.69 -35.66
N SER A 908 -6.41 10.97 -36.00
CA SER A 908 -5.22 11.82 -36.11
C SER A 908 -4.78 12.28 -34.72
N VAL A 909 -3.47 12.27 -34.47
CA VAL A 909 -2.90 12.61 -33.16
C VAL A 909 -1.78 13.64 -33.31
N SER A 910 -1.81 14.69 -32.49
CA SER A 910 -0.81 15.76 -32.48
C SER A 910 -0.30 16.03 -31.06
N VAL A 911 0.94 16.51 -30.96
CA VAL A 911 1.58 16.91 -29.70
C VAL A 911 1.92 18.39 -29.74
N SER A 912 1.71 19.06 -28.62
CA SER A 912 2.13 20.43 -28.36
C SER A 912 2.67 20.58 -26.93
N PRO A 913 3.47 21.60 -26.62
CA PRO A 913 3.82 21.91 -25.24
C PRO A 913 2.57 22.27 -24.43
N SER A 914 2.46 21.79 -23.18
CA SER A 914 1.48 22.34 -22.25
C SER A 914 1.99 23.63 -21.60
N ALA A 915 1.13 24.30 -20.83
CA ALA A 915 1.54 25.36 -19.90
C ALA A 915 2.23 24.78 -18.64
N THR A 916 2.09 23.47 -18.40
CA THR A 916 2.87 22.69 -17.44
C THR A 916 4.10 22.08 -18.14
N ASN A 917 5.03 21.47 -17.40
CA ASN A 917 6.12 20.66 -18.00
C ASN A 917 5.64 19.33 -18.63
N ALA A 918 4.35 19.20 -18.93
CA ALA A 918 3.76 18.07 -19.66
C ALA A 918 3.72 18.35 -21.17
N ARG A 919 3.50 17.29 -21.96
CA ARG A 919 3.09 17.39 -23.37
C ARG A 919 1.57 17.32 -23.44
N LYS A 920 0.96 18.26 -24.15
CA LYS A 920 -0.45 18.18 -24.54
C LYS A 920 -0.57 17.28 -25.78
N VAL A 921 -1.42 16.26 -25.70
CA VAL A 921 -1.69 15.30 -26.78
C VAL A 921 -3.15 15.48 -27.21
N THR A 922 -3.37 15.93 -28.44
CA THR A 922 -4.72 16.11 -28.99
C THR A 922 -5.05 14.94 -29.91
N LEU A 923 -6.12 14.22 -29.60
CA LEU A 923 -6.73 13.19 -30.45
C LEU A 923 -7.91 13.80 -31.21
N GLU A 924 -8.12 13.39 -32.46
CA GLU A 924 -9.30 13.73 -33.25
C GLU A 924 -9.76 12.52 -34.05
N ASN A 925 -10.99 12.05 -33.82
CA ASN A 925 -11.62 11.02 -34.64
C ASN A 925 -12.14 11.63 -35.95
N LYS A 926 -11.58 11.21 -37.09
CA LYS A 926 -11.90 11.70 -38.43
C LYS A 926 -13.06 10.94 -39.08
N SER A 927 -13.50 9.83 -38.49
CA SER A 927 -14.52 8.95 -39.06
C SER A 927 -15.95 9.26 -38.59
N THR A 928 -16.92 8.73 -39.33
CA THR A 928 -18.35 8.75 -38.99
C THR A 928 -18.75 7.75 -37.91
N VAL A 929 -17.86 6.79 -37.59
CA VAL A 929 -18.03 5.77 -36.54
C VAL A 929 -17.18 6.12 -35.30
N PRO A 930 -17.55 5.64 -34.09
CA PRO A 930 -16.75 5.87 -32.90
C PRO A 930 -15.39 5.14 -32.99
N ALA A 931 -14.33 5.80 -32.54
CA ALA A 931 -13.03 5.19 -32.32
C ALA A 931 -12.97 4.65 -30.90
N VAL A 932 -13.03 3.32 -30.75
CA VAL A 932 -13.26 2.66 -29.46
C VAL A 932 -11.95 2.23 -28.79
N PHE A 933 -11.82 2.59 -27.51
CA PHE A 933 -10.78 2.14 -26.59
C PHE A 933 -9.36 2.43 -27.11
N VAL A 934 -9.10 3.69 -27.45
CA VAL A 934 -7.85 4.18 -28.03
C VAL A 934 -6.77 4.29 -26.95
N ARG A 935 -5.79 3.38 -27.03
CA ARG A 935 -4.58 3.35 -26.19
C ARG A 935 -3.52 4.30 -26.74
N LEU A 936 -2.83 4.99 -25.84
CA LEU A 936 -1.59 5.73 -26.09
C LEU A 936 -0.45 5.12 -25.28
N ASN A 937 0.67 4.82 -25.95
CA ASN A 937 1.89 4.25 -25.38
C ASN A 937 3.07 5.19 -25.67
N VAL A 938 3.93 5.46 -24.67
CA VAL A 938 5.16 6.24 -24.88
C VAL A 938 6.34 5.29 -25.06
N ILE A 939 7.04 5.43 -26.18
CA ILE A 939 8.17 4.57 -26.56
C ILE A 939 9.47 5.36 -26.78
N ASP A 940 10.61 4.68 -26.63
CA ASP A 940 11.97 5.22 -26.82
C ASP A 940 12.44 5.17 -28.30
N GLU A 941 13.74 5.42 -28.55
CA GLU A 941 14.35 5.37 -29.89
C GLU A 941 14.35 3.96 -30.52
N ARG A 942 14.16 2.92 -29.70
CA ARG A 942 14.23 1.50 -30.06
C ARG A 942 12.84 0.85 -30.13
N GLY A 943 11.78 1.61 -29.81
CA GLY A 943 10.41 1.10 -29.69
C GLY A 943 10.12 0.39 -28.37
N ALA A 944 10.98 0.55 -27.35
CA ALA A 944 10.75 0.00 -26.02
C ALA A 944 9.82 0.91 -25.20
N ASP A 945 8.94 0.29 -24.41
CA ASP A 945 8.04 0.97 -23.49
C ASP A 945 8.79 1.84 -22.47
N VAL A 946 8.41 3.11 -22.35
CA VAL A 946 8.95 4.03 -21.33
C VAL A 946 8.03 4.03 -20.11
N THR A 947 8.62 3.84 -18.93
CA THR A 947 7.94 3.85 -17.63
C THR A 947 8.82 4.47 -16.53
N PRO A 948 8.25 5.13 -15.50
CA PRO A 948 6.83 5.43 -15.31
C PRO A 948 6.35 6.67 -16.10
N ILE A 949 5.10 6.63 -16.59
CA ILE A 949 4.47 7.71 -17.38
C ILE A 949 3.08 8.01 -16.79
N PHE A 950 2.75 9.30 -16.67
CA PHE A 950 1.47 9.77 -16.16
C PHE A 950 0.65 10.40 -17.28
N TRP A 951 -0.58 9.91 -17.46
CA TRP A 951 -1.55 10.36 -18.46
C TRP A 951 -2.79 10.93 -17.76
N SER A 952 -3.34 12.07 -18.20
CA SER A 952 -4.61 12.59 -17.65
C SER A 952 -5.77 11.62 -17.84
N ASP A 953 -5.85 10.99 -19.01
CA ASP A 953 -6.73 9.87 -19.35
C ASP A 953 -6.08 9.01 -20.45
N ASN A 954 -6.49 7.75 -20.60
CA ASN A 954 -5.98 6.83 -21.64
C ASN A 954 -7.02 5.71 -21.88
N TYR A 955 -6.82 4.88 -22.92
CA TYR A 955 -7.79 3.87 -23.40
C TYR A 955 -9.18 4.48 -23.72
N VAL A 956 -9.18 5.70 -24.28
CA VAL A 956 -10.37 6.54 -24.43
C VAL A 956 -11.18 6.19 -25.68
N THR A 957 -12.51 6.21 -25.57
CA THR A 957 -13.39 6.11 -26.74
C THR A 957 -13.79 7.51 -27.21
N LEU A 958 -13.63 7.80 -28.51
CA LEU A 958 -13.96 9.06 -29.18
C LEU A 958 -15.19 8.92 -30.07
N TRP A 959 -16.10 9.88 -29.97
CA TRP A 959 -17.28 10.04 -30.82
C TRP A 959 -16.88 10.45 -32.25
N PRO A 960 -17.75 10.26 -33.26
CA PRO A 960 -17.53 10.80 -34.60
C PRO A 960 -17.24 12.30 -34.58
N GLY A 961 -16.10 12.73 -35.14
CA GLY A 961 -15.66 14.13 -35.12
C GLY A 961 -15.21 14.68 -33.76
N GLU A 962 -15.17 13.87 -32.68
CA GLU A 962 -14.78 14.36 -31.35
C GLU A 962 -13.27 14.64 -31.30
N LYS A 963 -12.94 15.79 -30.70
CA LYS A 963 -11.58 16.16 -30.28
C LYS A 963 -11.43 15.94 -28.79
N MET A 964 -10.31 15.37 -28.38
CA MET A 964 -9.96 15.20 -26.98
C MET A 964 -8.52 15.66 -26.73
N ASP A 965 -8.36 16.52 -25.75
CA ASP A 965 -7.06 16.95 -25.23
C ASP A 965 -6.70 16.12 -24.00
N LEU A 966 -5.48 15.57 -23.99
CA LEU A 966 -4.90 14.81 -22.90
C LEU A 966 -3.56 15.43 -22.50
N GLU A 967 -3.16 15.30 -21.23
CA GLU A 967 -1.81 15.63 -20.78
C GLU A 967 -0.99 14.35 -20.54
N MET A 968 0.25 14.37 -20.99
CA MET A 968 1.27 13.32 -20.80
C MET A 968 2.46 13.92 -20.05
N SER A 969 2.90 13.30 -18.96
CA SER A 969 4.13 13.70 -18.26
C SER A 969 5.04 12.51 -17.96
N GLU A 970 6.34 12.75 -18.11
CA GLU A 970 7.38 11.76 -17.90
C GLU A 970 7.74 11.68 -16.41
N GLY A 971 7.72 10.47 -15.84
CA GLY A 971 8.17 10.25 -14.47
C GLY A 971 9.70 10.31 -14.32
N PRO A 972 10.23 10.24 -13.08
CA PRO A 972 11.66 10.30 -12.84
C PRO A 972 12.44 9.27 -13.67
N GLY A 973 13.43 9.75 -14.45
CA GLY A 973 14.26 8.92 -15.33
C GLY A 973 13.66 8.59 -16.71
N SER A 974 12.35 8.75 -16.91
CA SER A 974 11.69 8.49 -18.20
C SER A 974 12.07 9.52 -19.27
N ARG A 975 12.21 9.05 -20.53
CA ARG A 975 12.42 9.89 -21.73
C ARG A 975 11.79 9.24 -22.96
N GLY A 976 10.60 9.70 -23.32
CA GLY A 976 9.90 9.29 -24.53
C GLY A 976 10.46 9.93 -25.80
N ARG A 977 10.20 9.27 -26.93
CA ARG A 977 10.58 9.72 -28.28
C ARG A 977 9.45 9.66 -29.29
N ALA A 978 8.45 8.80 -29.06
CA ALA A 978 7.22 8.78 -29.82
C ALA A 978 6.03 8.36 -28.94
N ILE A 979 4.83 8.62 -29.44
CA ILE A 979 3.59 8.00 -28.99
C ILE A 979 3.17 6.97 -30.04
N GLU A 980 3.02 5.73 -29.61
CA GLU A 980 2.29 4.67 -30.34
C GLU A 980 0.81 4.76 -29.96
N ILE A 981 -0.07 4.67 -30.97
CA ILE A 981 -1.53 4.75 -30.85
C ILE A 981 -2.15 3.48 -31.43
N SER A 982 -3.17 2.92 -30.77
CA SER A 982 -3.96 1.78 -31.26
C SER A 982 -5.34 1.74 -30.59
N GLY A 983 -6.28 0.92 -31.06
CA GLY A 983 -7.59 0.73 -30.40
C GLY A 983 -8.36 -0.48 -30.94
N LYS A 984 -9.57 -0.76 -30.43
CA LYS A 984 -10.33 -1.96 -30.87
C LYS A 984 -10.67 -1.91 -32.37
N ASN A 985 -10.92 -0.71 -32.91
CA ASN A 985 -11.13 -0.45 -34.34
C ASN A 985 -10.21 0.65 -34.91
N VAL A 986 -9.08 0.95 -34.26
CA VAL A 986 -8.11 1.96 -34.72
C VAL A 986 -6.78 1.28 -35.04
N ALA A 987 -6.22 1.61 -36.21
CA ALA A 987 -4.95 1.07 -36.69
C ALA A 987 -3.79 1.42 -35.75
N VAL A 988 -2.72 0.60 -35.76
CA VAL A 988 -1.48 0.93 -35.05
C VAL A 988 -0.76 2.05 -35.81
N ALA A 989 -0.49 3.16 -35.13
CA ALA A 989 0.23 4.31 -35.67
C ALA A 989 1.30 4.80 -34.69
N THR A 990 2.34 5.46 -35.19
CA THR A 990 3.41 6.02 -34.36
C THR A 990 3.71 7.45 -34.76
N MET A 991 3.57 8.38 -33.81
CA MET A 991 3.90 9.79 -34.01
C MET A 991 5.11 10.16 -33.13
N ARG A 992 6.20 10.58 -33.79
CA ARG A 992 7.45 10.98 -33.12
C ARG A 992 7.34 12.41 -32.58
N PHE A 993 7.95 12.66 -31.43
CA PHE A 993 8.17 14.02 -30.96
C PHE A 993 9.17 14.74 -31.88
N GLN A 994 8.98 16.03 -32.07
CA GLN A 994 9.89 16.93 -32.80
C GLN A 994 11.02 17.42 -31.89
#